data_AF-A0A962S5U5-F1
#
_entry.id   AF-A0A962S5U5-F1
#
_cell.length_a   1.000
_cell.length_b   1.000
_cell.length_c   1.000
_cell.angle_alpha   90.00
_cell.angle_beta   90.00
_cell.angle_gamma   90.00
#
_symmetry.space_group_name_H-M   'P 1'
#
loop_
_entity.id
_entity.type
_entity.pdbx_description
1 polymer ?
#
loop_
_entity_poly.entity_id
_entity_poly.type
_entity_poly.pdbx_seq_one_letter_code
_entity_poly.pdbx_strand_id
1 'polypeptide(L)'
;MRSENGAQLRQHLAAEYSQRFSCDFSDIENCQLRTLLDIYYRHVSPADLENIGATDLIGAVIAHWQLLRECRDGTPRIRVYNPGFEEHGWQSPHTIVEIVTDDMSFLVDSLSMGLNHAGITIHLTIHPVVGTVREQQSNKLLAIHELSTGLGKPESMICFQIEKQVSTQVLESIEQMVRSVLRDVELSNHDWQSMKQRVLGIAEGMAAETLPVDKQELVEATAFLEWAVEDHFTFLAYCEFDLRTEKGKQRLAVDDESKLGLFRDTGSSGHDPQSVVPVVSDRYTGFPGHLMVTKANVKATVHRPAYMDYIGVKRYDDKGEITGLFCIVGLFTIAAYSSPPRDIPLLRTKVAEVVGMSRIAPASFSGKVLQMILVTFPRNDLFQITVDKLAEISFGILGLQERHQTRLFMFKDAFNRFFSILVYLPREQYNRELRLRIQKVMVAELKGSEVEFNTLFSESTLARLHFIIHTSPDTPLEYDPTQLERKIIEASKTWQDELREELLEKYGEAETARYLKQYASAFPGGYREDFFPRTAAVDIARIEQSRKSNMPGMHFYRPITEASDRAHFRLYSLHQPIPLFEAIPILEHMGLSVYGERPYHLRDTAGEVWIHDFSMRYARQIGDFSEQTSARFQEAFQKIWEGAADNDGFNQLILAAGLSWRQVIILRAYSQYLQQIKTPYSRSYVIRSLTQHPDIVKAMIELFTLRFDPKVKRSEVQLKKILTQIETLLESVSSLDEDKILRSFVNLVMSTLRTNYFQTAADGKPKSYLSFKIDPSQVSNMPLPRPMFEIFVFSAQMEGVHLRGGKVARGGLRWSDRMEDFRTEVLGLMKAQTVKNTVIVPVGSKGGFVVKRLPAEEGREKTMAAVIECYRTFLRGMLDLTDNLVGTEVVSPDNVVKYDGDDTYLVIAADKGTATFSDIANGVAAEYRFWLGDAFASGGSAGYDHKKMGITAKGAWESVKRNFRELGVDIQRQDFRVIGIGDMSGDVF
;
A
#
# COMPACT_ATOMS: atom_id res chain seq x y z
N MET A 1 -18.53 44.95 18.08
CA MET A 1 -17.25 44.19 18.04
C MET A 1 -16.42 44.42 16.77
N ARG A 2 -16.78 43.94 15.55
CA ARG A 2 -15.91 44.17 14.35
C ARG A 2 -15.85 45.64 13.87
N SER A 3 -16.93 46.42 14.00
CA SER A 3 -16.95 47.83 13.60
C SER A 3 -16.24 48.78 14.57
N GLU A 4 -16.18 48.43 15.86
CA GLU A 4 -15.54 49.25 16.91
C GLU A 4 -14.01 49.23 16.80
N ASN A 5 -13.40 48.08 16.49
CA ASN A 5 -11.94 47.98 16.33
C ASN A 5 -11.42 48.76 15.11
N GLY A 6 -12.17 48.79 14.00
CA GLY A 6 -11.76 49.53 12.80
C GLY A 6 -11.78 51.05 12.99
N ALA A 7 -12.77 51.58 13.71
CA ALA A 7 -12.84 53.01 14.02
C ALA A 7 -11.74 53.44 15.01
N GLN A 8 -11.42 52.60 15.99
CA GLN A 8 -10.32 52.84 16.94
C GLN A 8 -8.96 52.85 16.24
N LEU A 9 -8.70 51.93 15.31
CA LEU A 9 -7.47 51.93 14.52
C LEU A 9 -7.32 53.22 13.70
N ARG A 10 -8.38 53.67 13.02
CA ARG A 10 -8.33 54.93 12.26
C ARG A 10 -8.10 56.16 13.14
N GLN A 11 -8.73 56.21 14.32
CA GLN A 11 -8.46 57.28 15.31
C GLN A 11 -7.01 57.25 15.79
N HIS A 12 -6.45 56.06 16.02
CA HIS A 12 -5.05 55.89 16.40
C HIS A 12 -4.10 56.37 15.29
N LEU A 13 -4.32 55.96 14.03
CA LEU A 13 -3.53 56.41 12.88
C LEU A 13 -3.61 57.93 12.68
N ALA A 14 -4.79 58.54 12.84
CA ALA A 14 -4.97 59.99 12.73
C ALA A 14 -4.24 60.77 13.85
N ALA A 15 -4.23 60.23 15.08
CA ALA A 15 -3.49 60.79 16.20
C ALA A 15 -1.97 60.70 15.96
N GLU A 16 -1.48 59.55 15.51
CA GLU A 16 -0.06 59.34 15.22
C GLU A 16 0.43 60.20 14.04
N TYR A 17 -0.38 60.33 12.98
CA TYR A 17 -0.11 61.26 11.88
C TYR A 17 0.06 62.70 12.37
N SER A 18 -0.87 63.18 13.20
CA SER A 18 -0.84 64.54 13.75
C SER A 18 0.33 64.78 14.72
N GLN A 19 0.88 63.74 15.32
CA GLN A 19 2.01 63.86 16.24
C GLN A 19 3.35 63.84 15.52
N ARG A 20 3.49 63.02 14.47
CA ARG A 20 4.80 62.68 13.86
C ARG A 20 5.03 63.26 12.47
N PHE A 21 3.98 63.52 11.70
CA PHE A 21 4.10 63.82 10.27
C PHE A 21 3.49 65.18 9.87
N SER A 22 2.53 65.74 10.62
CA SER A 22 1.80 66.93 10.17
C SER A 22 2.65 68.19 10.01
N CYS A 23 3.80 68.28 10.69
CA CYS A 23 4.72 69.41 10.57
C CYS A 23 5.48 69.44 9.24
N ASP A 24 5.54 68.31 8.52
CA ASP A 24 6.29 68.16 7.27
C ASP A 24 5.47 68.55 6.02
N PHE A 25 4.17 68.82 6.19
CA PHE A 25 3.22 69.10 5.11
C PHE A 25 2.55 70.47 5.29
N SER A 26 2.15 71.11 4.19
CA SER A 26 1.34 72.35 4.26
C SER A 26 -0.07 72.09 4.78
N ASP A 27 -0.80 73.13 5.18
CA ASP A 27 -2.17 73.00 5.70
C ASP A 27 -3.12 72.29 4.72
N ILE A 28 -2.96 72.55 3.42
CA ILE A 28 -3.75 71.92 2.35
C ILE A 28 -3.41 70.42 2.26
N GLU A 29 -2.12 70.08 2.26
CA GLU A 29 -1.65 68.68 2.18
C GLU A 29 -2.06 67.88 3.42
N ASN A 30 -1.99 68.49 4.61
CA ASN A 30 -2.48 67.90 5.86
C ASN A 30 -3.98 67.60 5.80
N CYS A 31 -4.79 68.50 5.22
CA CYS A 31 -6.22 68.28 5.03
C CYS A 31 -6.50 67.09 4.10
N GLN A 32 -5.76 67.00 2.99
CA GLN A 32 -5.85 65.89 2.03
C GLN A 32 -5.48 64.55 2.67
N LEU A 33 -4.34 64.48 3.36
CA LEU A 33 -3.82 63.25 3.99
C LEU A 33 -4.69 62.76 5.14
N ARG A 34 -5.25 63.65 5.96
CA ARG A 34 -6.21 63.27 7.02
C ARG A 34 -7.48 62.67 6.43
N THR A 35 -8.00 63.28 5.37
CA THR A 35 -9.17 62.76 4.67
C THR A 35 -8.87 61.39 4.05
N LEU A 36 -7.72 61.26 3.40
CA LEU A 36 -7.31 60.00 2.78
C LEU A 36 -7.09 58.90 3.82
N LEU A 37 -6.45 59.17 4.96
CA LEU A 37 -6.23 58.19 6.04
C LEU A 37 -7.54 57.58 6.56
N ASP A 38 -8.61 58.38 6.64
CA ASP A 38 -9.91 57.87 7.09
C ASP A 38 -10.62 57.00 6.01
N ILE A 39 -10.38 57.28 4.73
CA ILE A 39 -10.97 56.56 3.61
C ILE A 39 -10.19 55.27 3.30
N TYR A 40 -8.85 55.33 3.31
CA TYR A 40 -7.95 54.34 2.71
C TYR A 40 -8.11 52.93 3.30
N TYR A 41 -8.19 52.82 4.63
CA TYR A 41 -8.33 51.54 5.33
C TYR A 41 -9.77 51.21 5.74
N ARG A 42 -10.77 51.99 5.28
CA ARG A 42 -12.17 51.88 5.74
C ARG A 42 -12.78 50.50 5.54
N HIS A 43 -12.42 49.83 4.45
CA HIS A 43 -12.94 48.52 4.07
C HIS A 43 -11.95 47.37 4.28
N VAL A 44 -10.81 47.64 4.91
CA VAL A 44 -9.79 46.63 5.23
C VAL A 44 -10.08 46.02 6.61
N SER A 45 -9.91 44.71 6.74
CA SER A 45 -10.09 44.04 8.03
C SER A 45 -9.01 44.51 9.03
N PRO A 46 -9.36 44.92 10.26
CA PRO A 46 -8.36 45.31 11.26
C PRO A 46 -7.30 44.22 11.52
N ALA A 47 -7.69 42.94 11.46
CA ALA A 47 -6.78 41.82 11.68
C ALA A 47 -5.65 41.74 10.63
N ASP A 48 -5.89 42.24 9.41
CA ASP A 48 -4.87 42.27 8.35
C ASP A 48 -3.83 43.38 8.59
N LEU A 49 -4.14 44.34 9.48
CA LEU A 49 -3.32 45.52 9.78
C LEU A 49 -2.64 45.45 11.17
N GLU A 50 -3.08 44.56 12.06
CA GLU A 50 -2.60 44.45 13.46
C GLU A 50 -1.09 44.25 13.61
N ASN A 51 -0.45 43.61 12.62
CA ASN A 51 0.99 43.31 12.65
C ASN A 51 1.85 44.34 11.90
N ILE A 52 1.25 45.43 11.39
CA ILE A 52 1.96 46.49 10.67
C ILE A 52 2.05 47.71 11.59
N GLY A 53 3.26 48.26 11.74
CA GLY A 53 3.47 49.46 12.53
C GLY A 53 2.68 50.65 11.98
N ALA A 54 2.11 51.47 12.85
CA ALA A 54 1.33 52.63 12.44
C ALA A 54 2.13 53.63 11.58
N THR A 55 3.43 53.79 11.84
CA THR A 55 4.36 54.54 10.98
C THR A 55 4.38 54.01 9.54
N ASP A 56 4.44 52.68 9.35
CA ASP A 56 4.48 52.06 8.02
C ASP A 56 3.12 52.14 7.31
N LEU A 57 2.01 52.02 8.05
CA LEU A 57 0.65 52.23 7.52
C LEU A 57 0.45 53.68 7.04
N ILE A 58 0.90 54.66 7.83
CA ILE A 58 0.84 56.07 7.44
C ILE A 58 1.78 56.33 6.25
N GLY A 59 2.98 55.75 6.27
CA GLY A 59 3.95 55.83 5.18
C GLY A 59 3.41 55.32 3.86
N ALA A 60 2.70 54.18 3.86
CA ALA A 60 2.02 53.65 2.67
C ALA A 60 0.96 54.61 2.12
N VAL A 61 0.16 55.24 2.99
CA VAL A 61 -0.84 56.23 2.57
C VAL A 61 -0.20 57.48 1.98
N ILE A 62 0.87 58.00 2.61
CA ILE A 62 1.62 59.15 2.09
C ILE A 62 2.25 58.81 0.73
N ALA A 63 2.84 57.62 0.60
CA ALA A 63 3.46 57.16 -0.63
C ALA A 63 2.44 57.06 -1.77
N HIS A 64 1.25 56.52 -1.53
CA HIS A 64 0.20 56.43 -2.54
C HIS A 64 -0.44 57.80 -2.84
N TRP A 65 -0.54 58.69 -1.84
CA TRP A 65 -0.96 60.08 -2.04
C TRP A 65 0.02 60.87 -2.93
N GLN A 66 1.33 60.65 -2.78
CA GLN A 66 2.32 61.23 -3.70
C GLN A 66 2.07 60.79 -5.13
N LEU A 67 1.80 59.50 -5.36
CA LEU A 67 1.45 58.98 -6.69
C LEU A 67 0.17 59.64 -7.25
N LEU A 68 -0.85 59.85 -6.39
CA LEU A 68 -2.08 60.54 -6.76
C LEU A 68 -1.82 61.98 -7.23
N ARG A 69 -0.90 62.71 -6.59
CA ARG A 69 -0.56 64.09 -7.00
C ARG A 69 0.04 64.15 -8.40
N GLU A 70 0.76 63.12 -8.81
CA GLU A 70 1.41 63.05 -10.12
C GLU A 70 0.49 62.55 -11.24
N CYS A 71 -0.72 62.09 -10.91
CA CYS A 71 -1.73 61.67 -11.87
C CYS A 71 -2.22 62.88 -12.70
N ARG A 72 -2.32 62.69 -14.02
CA ARG A 72 -2.88 63.66 -14.98
C ARG A 72 -4.08 63.02 -15.66
N ASP A 73 -5.03 63.85 -16.08
CA ASP A 73 -6.25 63.39 -16.75
C ASP A 73 -5.94 62.38 -17.87
N GLY A 74 -6.55 61.19 -17.76
CA GLY A 74 -6.48 60.12 -18.76
C GLY A 74 -5.18 59.31 -18.82
N THR A 75 -4.22 59.48 -17.90
CA THR A 75 -3.00 58.65 -17.86
C THR A 75 -2.82 57.95 -16.52
N PRO A 76 -2.94 56.61 -16.44
CA PRO A 76 -2.74 55.89 -15.18
C PRO A 76 -1.29 55.99 -14.71
N ARG A 77 -1.11 56.17 -13.39
CA ARG A 77 0.18 56.11 -12.72
C ARG A 77 0.32 54.78 -12.00
N ILE A 78 1.41 54.07 -12.27
CA ILE A 78 1.69 52.75 -11.72
C ILE A 78 3.07 52.81 -11.07
N ARG A 79 3.21 52.18 -9.90
CA ARG A 79 4.49 52.00 -9.23
C ARG A 79 4.58 50.59 -8.66
N VAL A 80 5.64 49.86 -9.01
CA VAL A 80 5.90 48.49 -8.52
C VAL A 80 7.27 48.45 -7.86
N TYR A 81 7.33 48.27 -6.54
CA TYR A 81 8.58 48.42 -5.80
C TYR A 81 8.57 47.73 -4.44
N ASN A 82 9.75 47.60 -3.83
CA ASN A 82 9.94 47.09 -2.47
C ASN A 82 10.24 48.27 -1.54
N PRO A 83 9.28 48.74 -0.71
CA PRO A 83 9.55 49.83 0.21
C PRO A 83 10.56 49.39 1.29
N GLY A 84 11.60 50.20 1.43
CA GLY A 84 12.64 50.06 2.46
C GLY A 84 12.80 51.36 3.23
N PHE A 85 13.00 51.26 4.54
CA PHE A 85 12.97 52.41 5.45
C PHE A 85 13.99 53.50 5.08
N GLU A 86 15.20 53.12 4.66
CA GLU A 86 16.26 54.08 4.28
C GLU A 86 15.94 54.89 3.03
N GLU A 87 15.31 54.27 2.03
CA GLU A 87 15.03 54.91 0.73
C GLU A 87 13.65 55.59 0.70
N HIS A 88 12.66 55.04 1.41
CA HIS A 88 11.26 55.41 1.27
C HIS A 88 10.63 55.98 2.55
N GLY A 89 11.32 55.91 3.70
CA GLY A 89 10.80 56.36 5.00
C GLY A 89 9.75 55.43 5.63
N TRP A 90 9.46 54.30 4.99
CA TRP A 90 8.60 53.23 5.47
C TRP A 90 9.02 51.90 4.84
N GLN A 91 8.57 50.78 5.42
CA GLN A 91 8.93 49.46 4.93
C GLN A 91 7.74 48.50 4.88
N SER A 92 7.86 47.50 4.00
CA SER A 92 6.91 46.39 3.92
C SER A 92 7.67 45.08 3.71
N PRO A 93 7.20 43.97 4.33
CA PRO A 93 7.69 42.64 3.98
C PRO A 93 7.26 42.19 2.57
N HIS A 94 6.39 42.95 1.90
CA HIS A 94 5.79 42.63 0.59
C HIS A 94 6.30 43.58 -0.51
N THR A 95 6.16 43.15 -1.76
CA THR A 95 6.26 44.06 -2.91
C THR A 95 4.93 44.81 -3.04
N ILE A 96 5.01 46.10 -3.33
CA ILE A 96 3.86 47.01 -3.41
C ILE A 96 3.62 47.35 -4.87
N VAL A 97 2.38 47.14 -5.32
CA VAL A 97 1.86 47.61 -6.61
C VAL A 97 0.84 48.70 -6.32
N GLU A 98 1.19 49.94 -6.57
CA GLU A 98 0.29 51.10 -6.44
C GLU A 98 -0.14 51.60 -7.81
N ILE A 99 -1.42 51.94 -7.91
CA ILE A 99 -2.07 52.34 -9.14
C ILE A 99 -3.01 53.49 -8.82
N VAL A 100 -2.90 54.57 -9.59
CA VAL A 100 -3.87 55.66 -9.60
C VAL A 100 -4.39 55.83 -11.02
N THR A 101 -5.71 55.77 -11.19
CA THR A 101 -6.38 55.91 -12.48
C THR A 101 -7.78 56.50 -12.32
N ASP A 102 -8.41 56.88 -13.43
CA ASP A 102 -9.81 57.29 -13.43
C ASP A 102 -10.69 56.09 -13.02
N ASP A 103 -11.74 56.33 -12.23
CA ASP A 103 -12.61 55.23 -11.78
C ASP A 103 -13.38 54.61 -12.94
N MET A 104 -13.30 53.29 -13.09
CA MET A 104 -13.88 52.51 -14.17
C MET A 104 -14.37 51.15 -13.66
N SER A 105 -15.33 50.56 -14.38
CA SER A 105 -15.80 49.21 -14.04
C SER A 105 -14.69 48.19 -14.31
N PHE A 106 -14.61 47.18 -13.46
CA PHE A 106 -13.70 46.04 -13.58
C PHE A 106 -12.20 46.31 -13.34
N LEU A 107 -11.82 47.37 -12.62
CA LEU A 107 -10.40 47.62 -12.34
C LEU A 107 -9.77 46.54 -11.44
N VAL A 108 -10.31 46.37 -10.22
CA VAL A 108 -9.69 45.53 -9.19
C VAL A 108 -9.68 44.05 -9.54
N ASP A 109 -10.79 43.53 -10.05
CA ASP A 109 -10.94 42.14 -10.46
C ASP A 109 -10.05 41.79 -11.66
N SER A 110 -9.95 42.66 -12.68
CA SER A 110 -9.04 42.46 -13.82
C SER A 110 -7.57 42.46 -13.40
N LEU A 111 -7.16 43.40 -12.55
CA LEU A 111 -5.80 43.46 -12.05
C LEU A 111 -5.45 42.29 -11.14
N SER A 112 -6.36 41.92 -10.24
CA SER A 112 -6.21 40.75 -9.38
C SER A 112 -6.08 39.47 -10.23
N MET A 113 -6.86 39.37 -11.29
CA MET A 113 -6.78 38.27 -12.24
C MET A 113 -5.42 38.22 -12.94
N GLY A 114 -4.92 39.35 -13.44
CA GLY A 114 -3.61 39.43 -14.10
C GLY A 114 -2.47 38.96 -13.20
N LEU A 115 -2.47 39.41 -11.93
CA LEU A 115 -1.49 38.98 -10.93
C LEU A 115 -1.58 37.46 -10.64
N ASN A 116 -2.79 36.93 -10.43
CA ASN A 116 -2.99 35.50 -10.20
C ASN A 116 -2.58 34.65 -11.42
N HIS A 117 -2.81 35.12 -12.65
CA HIS A 117 -2.39 34.43 -13.87
C HIS A 117 -0.87 34.37 -14.01
N ALA A 118 -0.16 35.40 -13.55
CA ALA A 118 1.31 35.40 -13.43
C ALA A 118 1.83 34.51 -12.29
N GLY A 119 0.96 33.82 -11.55
CA GLY A 119 1.33 32.97 -10.41
C GLY A 119 1.69 33.74 -9.15
N ILE A 120 1.33 35.03 -9.07
CA ILE A 120 1.69 35.92 -7.97
C ILE A 120 0.58 35.92 -6.91
N THR A 121 0.95 35.61 -5.67
CA THR A 121 0.02 35.64 -4.54
C THR A 121 -0.24 37.07 -4.08
N ILE A 122 -1.52 37.45 -3.95
CA ILE A 122 -1.96 38.73 -3.36
C ILE A 122 -2.24 38.52 -1.86
N HIS A 123 -1.53 39.25 -1.00
CA HIS A 123 -1.73 39.20 0.45
C HIS A 123 -2.76 40.22 0.94
N LEU A 124 -2.79 41.41 0.34
CA LEU A 124 -3.71 42.48 0.71
C LEU A 124 -4.08 43.31 -0.52
N THR A 125 -5.36 43.68 -0.63
CA THR A 125 -5.88 44.61 -1.64
C THR A 125 -6.52 45.80 -0.94
N ILE A 126 -6.08 47.00 -1.28
CA ILE A 126 -6.64 48.25 -0.78
C ILE A 126 -7.12 49.06 -1.98
N HIS A 127 -8.40 49.42 -2.01
CA HIS A 127 -9.01 50.13 -3.13
C HIS A 127 -10.04 51.17 -2.69
N PRO A 128 -9.60 52.34 -2.20
CA PRO A 128 -10.49 53.49 -2.07
C PRO A 128 -10.70 54.18 -3.42
N VAL A 129 -11.94 54.63 -3.66
CA VAL A 129 -12.28 55.58 -4.72
C VAL A 129 -12.51 56.94 -4.06
N VAL A 130 -11.83 57.97 -4.57
CA VAL A 130 -11.85 59.33 -3.98
C VAL A 130 -12.28 60.37 -5.01
N GLY A 131 -12.97 61.42 -4.54
CA GLY A 131 -13.30 62.57 -5.37
C GLY A 131 -12.17 63.60 -5.33
N THR A 132 -11.50 63.85 -6.44
CA THR A 132 -10.37 64.79 -6.49
C THR A 132 -10.74 66.11 -7.17
N VAL A 133 -10.24 67.21 -6.61
CA VAL A 133 -10.36 68.54 -7.21
C VAL A 133 -8.96 69.02 -7.57
N ARG A 134 -8.74 69.31 -8.86
CA ARG A 134 -7.45 69.74 -9.40
C ARG A 134 -7.55 71.12 -10.03
N GLU A 135 -6.47 71.89 -9.98
CA GLU A 135 -6.37 73.18 -10.66
C GLU A 135 -6.21 72.98 -12.18
N GLN A 136 -7.05 73.65 -12.99
CA GLN A 136 -7.13 73.41 -14.45
C GLN A 136 -5.81 73.65 -15.22
N GLN A 137 -4.97 74.60 -14.80
CA GLN A 137 -3.74 74.94 -15.55
C GLN A 137 -2.51 74.12 -15.12
N SER A 138 -2.36 73.86 -13.82
CA SER A 138 -1.17 73.18 -13.28
C SER A 138 -1.41 71.69 -13.00
N ASN A 139 -2.67 71.24 -13.06
CA ASN A 139 -3.12 69.92 -12.63
C ASN A 139 -2.76 69.59 -11.15
N LYS A 140 -2.50 70.62 -10.34
CA LYS A 140 -2.18 70.47 -8.93
C LYS A 140 -3.41 70.02 -8.15
N LEU A 141 -3.25 68.96 -7.35
CA LEU A 141 -4.29 68.46 -6.45
C LEU A 141 -4.60 69.48 -5.34
N LEU A 142 -5.84 69.98 -5.30
CA LEU A 142 -6.31 70.98 -4.35
C LEU A 142 -7.04 70.33 -3.16
N ALA A 143 -7.91 69.34 -3.42
CA ALA A 143 -8.67 68.67 -2.37
C ALA A 143 -8.96 67.21 -2.71
N ILE A 144 -9.16 66.40 -1.66
CA ILE A 144 -9.65 65.02 -1.71
C ILE A 144 -10.95 64.99 -0.91
N HIS A 145 -12.00 64.43 -1.48
CA HIS A 145 -13.31 64.24 -0.87
C HIS A 145 -13.71 62.77 -0.86
N GLU A 146 -14.59 62.41 0.07
CA GLU A 146 -15.28 61.13 -0.03
C GLU A 146 -16.18 61.09 -1.26
N LEU A 147 -16.17 59.98 -1.99
CA LEU A 147 -16.99 59.80 -3.18
C LEU A 147 -18.49 60.02 -2.91
N SER A 148 -18.95 59.68 -1.69
CA SER A 148 -20.33 59.86 -1.22
C SER A 148 -20.80 61.33 -1.22
N THR A 149 -19.88 62.30 -1.23
CA THR A 149 -20.21 63.73 -1.27
C THR A 149 -20.59 64.22 -2.67
N GLY A 150 -20.28 63.45 -3.72
CA GLY A 150 -20.46 63.86 -5.11
C GLY A 150 -19.55 65.01 -5.57
N LEU A 151 -18.53 65.37 -4.78
CA LEU A 151 -17.59 66.45 -5.08
C LEU A 151 -16.31 65.89 -5.72
N GLY A 152 -15.84 66.55 -6.78
CA GLY A 152 -14.60 66.19 -7.49
C GLY A 152 -14.77 65.10 -8.54
N LYS A 153 -13.70 64.83 -9.30
CA LYS A 153 -13.63 63.74 -10.27
C LYS A 153 -13.32 62.42 -9.54
N PRO A 154 -14.02 61.31 -9.83
CA PRO A 154 -13.72 60.03 -9.21
C PRO A 154 -12.40 59.45 -9.74
N GLU A 155 -11.43 59.26 -8.85
CA GLU A 155 -10.17 58.57 -9.11
C GLU A 155 -10.07 57.32 -8.22
N SER A 156 -9.69 56.20 -8.82
CA SER A 156 -9.45 54.93 -8.16
C SER A 156 -7.99 54.84 -7.73
N MET A 157 -7.76 54.54 -6.45
CA MET A 157 -6.44 54.28 -5.89
C MET A 157 -6.37 52.79 -5.50
N ILE A 158 -5.56 51.99 -6.18
CA ILE A 158 -5.45 50.55 -5.95
C ILE A 158 -4.05 50.22 -5.45
N CYS A 159 -3.95 49.53 -4.33
CA CYS A 159 -2.71 49.03 -3.77
C CYS A 159 -2.81 47.52 -3.54
N PHE A 160 -1.96 46.75 -4.22
CA PHE A 160 -1.76 45.34 -3.92
C PHE A 160 -0.46 45.15 -3.14
N GLN A 161 -0.55 44.43 -2.02
CA GLN A 161 0.61 43.82 -1.38
C GLN A 161 0.74 42.40 -1.89
N ILE A 162 1.79 42.13 -2.66
CA ILE A 162 2.05 40.81 -3.25
C ILE A 162 3.27 40.16 -2.58
N GLU A 163 3.45 38.86 -2.81
CA GLU A 163 4.65 38.16 -2.36
C GLU A 163 5.93 38.90 -2.85
N LYS A 164 6.97 38.93 -2.02
CA LYS A 164 8.14 39.80 -2.25
C LYS A 164 8.95 39.33 -3.47
N GLN A 165 9.03 40.18 -4.49
CA GLN A 165 9.81 39.98 -5.70
C GLN A 165 11.14 40.72 -5.62
N VAL A 166 12.26 40.01 -5.76
CA VAL A 166 13.61 40.60 -5.58
C VAL A 166 14.29 41.02 -6.88
N SER A 167 13.78 40.57 -8.04
CA SER A 167 14.37 40.86 -9.35
C SER A 167 13.74 42.11 -9.97
N THR A 168 14.56 43.08 -10.37
CA THR A 168 14.10 44.28 -11.08
C THR A 168 13.35 43.95 -12.37
N GLN A 169 13.80 42.93 -13.11
CA GLN A 169 13.11 42.48 -14.34
C GLN A 169 11.70 41.95 -14.05
N VAL A 170 11.50 41.31 -12.90
CA VAL A 170 10.17 40.82 -12.49
C VAL A 170 9.27 41.99 -12.10
N LEU A 171 9.79 43.00 -11.39
CA LEU A 171 9.04 44.21 -11.06
C LEU A 171 8.60 44.97 -12.33
N GLU A 172 9.51 45.13 -13.29
CA GLU A 172 9.23 45.74 -14.60
C GLU A 172 8.16 44.95 -15.38
N SER A 173 8.25 43.62 -15.38
CA SER A 173 7.26 42.76 -16.03
C SER A 173 5.87 42.86 -15.38
N ILE A 174 5.79 42.97 -14.05
CA ILE A 174 4.54 43.20 -13.34
C ILE A 174 3.96 44.56 -13.70
N GLU A 175 4.79 45.62 -13.73
CA GLU A 175 4.32 46.95 -14.14
C GLU A 175 3.77 46.95 -15.57
N GLN A 176 4.47 46.31 -16.51
CA GLN A 176 4.02 46.18 -17.90
C GLN A 176 2.71 45.40 -18.00
N MET A 177 2.56 44.30 -17.26
CA MET A 177 1.33 43.53 -17.20
C MET A 177 0.17 44.37 -16.65
N VAL A 178 0.37 45.06 -15.53
CA VAL A 178 -0.63 45.97 -14.93
C VAL A 178 -1.04 47.05 -15.93
N ARG A 179 -0.08 47.64 -16.65
CA ARG A 179 -0.34 48.65 -17.68
C ARG A 179 -1.17 48.09 -18.84
N SER A 180 -0.87 46.87 -19.29
CA SER A 180 -1.64 46.18 -20.33
C SER A 180 -3.08 45.91 -19.88
N VAL A 181 -3.27 45.41 -18.65
CA VAL A 181 -4.61 45.13 -18.10
C VAL A 181 -5.43 46.42 -17.96
N LEU A 182 -4.83 47.49 -17.45
CA LEU A 182 -5.50 48.79 -17.35
C LEU A 182 -5.93 49.32 -18.72
N ARG A 183 -5.10 49.13 -19.75
CA ARG A 183 -5.42 49.52 -21.12
C ARG A 183 -6.63 48.75 -21.67
N ASP A 184 -6.68 47.44 -21.43
CA ASP A 184 -7.80 46.60 -21.85
C ASP A 184 -9.11 46.99 -21.14
N VAL A 185 -9.05 47.31 -19.84
CA VAL A 185 -10.18 47.82 -19.06
C VAL A 185 -10.66 49.17 -19.60
N GLU A 186 -9.74 50.08 -19.89
CA GLU A 186 -10.03 51.41 -20.46
C GLU A 186 -10.71 51.30 -21.83
N LEU A 187 -10.17 50.49 -22.75
CA LEU A 187 -10.74 50.28 -24.08
C LEU A 187 -12.17 49.73 -24.00
N SER A 188 -12.38 48.74 -23.13
CA SER A 188 -13.71 48.14 -22.91
C SER A 188 -14.70 49.15 -22.33
N ASN A 189 -14.29 49.94 -21.32
CA ASN A 189 -15.13 50.94 -20.66
C ASN A 189 -15.35 52.21 -21.48
N HIS A 190 -14.49 52.54 -22.44
CA HIS A 190 -14.70 53.71 -23.29
C HIS A 190 -15.74 53.41 -24.39
N ASP A 191 -15.67 52.23 -25.00
CA ASP A 191 -16.52 51.88 -26.15
C ASP A 191 -17.80 51.12 -25.79
N TRP A 192 -18.02 50.73 -24.52
CA TRP A 192 -19.18 49.90 -24.15
C TRP A 192 -20.53 50.44 -24.64
N GLN A 193 -20.74 51.75 -24.56
CA GLN A 193 -21.99 52.38 -25.00
C GLN A 193 -22.12 52.34 -26.52
N SER A 194 -21.02 52.56 -27.25
CA SER A 194 -20.95 52.43 -28.71
C SER A 194 -21.20 50.98 -29.15
N MET A 195 -20.66 50.00 -28.42
CA MET A 195 -20.91 48.57 -28.66
C MET A 195 -22.38 48.21 -28.42
N LYS A 196 -22.99 48.67 -27.31
CA LYS A 196 -24.43 48.49 -27.03
C LYS A 196 -25.29 49.09 -28.15
N GLN A 197 -24.98 50.31 -28.62
CA GLN A 197 -25.69 50.94 -29.73
C GLN A 197 -25.57 50.17 -31.04
N ARG A 198 -24.39 49.63 -31.37
CA ARG A 198 -24.21 48.78 -32.56
C ARG A 198 -25.06 47.51 -32.48
N VAL A 199 -25.10 46.86 -31.32
CA VAL A 199 -25.90 45.63 -31.09
C VAL A 199 -27.39 45.91 -31.21
N LEU A 200 -27.89 47.02 -30.65
CA LEU A 200 -29.28 47.45 -30.83
C LEU A 200 -29.59 47.74 -32.30
N GLY A 201 -28.69 48.41 -33.03
CA GLY A 201 -28.86 48.64 -34.47
C GLY A 201 -28.92 47.35 -35.29
N ILE A 202 -28.17 46.32 -34.91
CA ILE A 202 -28.27 44.98 -35.52
C ILE A 202 -29.63 44.35 -35.23
N ALA A 203 -30.10 44.43 -33.98
CA ALA A 203 -31.40 43.90 -33.57
C ALA A 203 -32.57 44.58 -34.33
N GLU A 204 -32.53 45.91 -34.47
CA GLU A 204 -33.49 46.69 -35.26
C GLU A 204 -33.46 46.29 -36.75
N GLY A 205 -32.27 46.14 -37.34
CA GLY A 205 -32.10 45.69 -38.72
C GLY A 205 -32.69 44.30 -38.95
N MET A 206 -32.46 43.36 -38.03
CA MET A 206 -33.04 42.02 -38.08
C MET A 206 -34.57 42.03 -37.94
N ALA A 207 -35.12 42.91 -37.09
CA ALA A 207 -36.57 43.05 -36.91
C ALA A 207 -37.28 43.61 -38.16
N ALA A 208 -36.58 44.45 -38.94
CA ALA A 208 -37.08 45.04 -40.18
C ALA A 208 -36.87 44.16 -41.42
N GLU A 209 -36.22 42.99 -41.27
CA GLU A 209 -35.81 42.12 -42.38
C GLU A 209 -37.02 41.47 -43.09
N THR A 210 -36.98 41.45 -44.42
CA THR A 210 -38.06 40.91 -45.28
C THR A 210 -37.64 39.71 -46.13
N LEU A 211 -36.37 39.31 -46.04
CA LEU A 211 -35.80 38.14 -46.71
C LEU A 211 -36.52 36.82 -46.35
N PRO A 212 -36.46 35.77 -47.20
CA PRO A 212 -37.14 34.49 -47.01
C PRO A 212 -36.40 33.58 -46.00
N VAL A 213 -36.26 34.06 -44.77
CA VAL A 213 -35.60 33.37 -43.67
C VAL A 213 -36.62 32.93 -42.60
N ASP A 214 -36.22 32.04 -41.69
CA ASP A 214 -37.12 31.57 -40.61
C ASP A 214 -37.48 32.71 -39.66
N LYS A 215 -38.76 33.11 -39.69
CA LYS A 215 -39.29 34.22 -38.89
C LYS A 215 -39.22 33.95 -37.39
N GLN A 216 -39.34 32.70 -36.95
CA GLN A 216 -39.29 32.38 -35.52
C GLN A 216 -37.85 32.50 -35.00
N GLU A 217 -36.86 32.09 -35.79
CA GLU A 217 -35.45 32.27 -35.46
C GLU A 217 -35.05 33.75 -35.40
N LEU A 218 -35.53 34.57 -36.35
CA LEU A 218 -35.29 36.01 -36.33
C LEU A 218 -35.82 36.66 -35.06
N VAL A 219 -37.07 36.35 -34.66
CA VAL A 219 -37.69 36.90 -33.44
C VAL A 219 -36.88 36.52 -32.19
N GLU A 220 -36.44 35.27 -32.07
CA GLU A 220 -35.62 34.84 -30.93
C GLU A 220 -34.22 35.47 -30.94
N ALA A 221 -33.60 35.62 -32.11
CA ALA A 221 -32.30 36.26 -32.24
C ALA A 221 -32.34 37.76 -31.90
N THR A 222 -33.34 38.49 -32.38
CA THR A 222 -33.58 39.90 -32.00
C THR A 222 -33.78 40.02 -30.49
N ALA A 223 -34.70 39.22 -29.92
CA ALA A 223 -34.95 39.24 -28.48
C ALA A 223 -33.69 38.88 -27.66
N PHE A 224 -32.82 38.01 -28.17
CA PHE A 224 -31.56 37.67 -27.51
C PHE A 224 -30.57 38.83 -27.49
N LEU A 225 -30.44 39.57 -28.59
CA LEU A 225 -29.56 40.74 -28.65
C LEU A 225 -30.05 41.87 -27.74
N GLU A 226 -31.36 42.13 -27.73
CA GLU A 226 -31.99 43.08 -26.80
C GLU A 226 -31.74 42.66 -25.34
N TRP A 227 -32.00 41.38 -25.02
CA TRP A 227 -31.74 40.81 -23.71
C TRP A 227 -30.27 40.95 -23.29
N ALA A 228 -29.33 40.72 -24.20
CA ALA A 228 -27.90 40.88 -23.94
C ALA A 228 -27.53 42.32 -23.56
N VAL A 229 -28.14 43.32 -24.21
CA VAL A 229 -27.91 44.76 -23.95
C VAL A 229 -28.49 45.20 -22.60
N GLU A 230 -29.56 44.55 -22.12
CA GLU A 230 -30.19 44.73 -20.81
C GLU A 230 -29.38 44.08 -19.66
N ASP A 231 -28.07 44.32 -19.63
CA ASP A 231 -27.13 43.91 -18.57
C ASP A 231 -27.00 42.38 -18.34
N HIS A 232 -27.38 41.57 -19.34
CA HIS A 232 -27.11 40.14 -19.36
C HIS A 232 -25.76 39.79 -20.01
N PHE A 233 -25.11 40.76 -20.66
CA PHE A 233 -23.80 40.60 -21.30
C PHE A 233 -22.88 41.80 -21.04
N THR A 234 -21.65 41.53 -20.59
CA THR A 234 -20.58 42.52 -20.50
C THR A 234 -19.84 42.55 -21.83
N PHE A 235 -19.99 43.65 -22.58
CA PHE A 235 -19.37 43.84 -23.89
C PHE A 235 -17.89 44.22 -23.73
N LEU A 236 -17.00 43.47 -24.39
CA LEU A 236 -15.55 43.71 -24.34
C LEU A 236 -15.00 44.14 -25.71
N ALA A 237 -15.51 43.58 -26.81
CA ALA A 237 -15.06 43.96 -28.14
C ALA A 237 -16.15 43.76 -29.21
N TYR A 238 -16.03 44.53 -30.30
CA TYR A 238 -16.90 44.43 -31.48
C TYR A 238 -16.11 44.68 -32.77
N CYS A 239 -16.41 43.92 -33.82
CA CYS A 239 -15.99 44.22 -35.19
C CYS A 239 -16.93 43.56 -36.21
N GLU A 240 -16.75 43.92 -37.48
CA GLU A 240 -17.47 43.36 -38.62
C GLU A 240 -16.50 42.58 -39.51
N PHE A 241 -16.97 41.47 -40.06
CA PHE A 241 -16.25 40.67 -41.04
C PHE A 241 -16.97 40.69 -42.38
N ASP A 242 -16.22 40.97 -43.45
CA ASP A 242 -16.68 40.79 -44.83
C ASP A 242 -16.33 39.39 -45.34
N LEU A 243 -17.30 38.73 -45.98
CA LEU A 243 -17.05 37.48 -46.68
C LEU A 243 -16.45 37.76 -48.06
N ARG A 244 -15.17 37.48 -48.22
CA ARG A 244 -14.42 37.65 -49.48
C ARG A 244 -14.06 36.30 -50.08
N THR A 245 -14.13 36.20 -51.41
CA THR A 245 -13.68 34.99 -52.12
C THR A 245 -12.24 35.19 -52.60
N GLU A 246 -11.30 34.47 -52.01
CA GLU A 246 -9.88 34.49 -52.40
C GLU A 246 -9.45 33.12 -52.90
N LYS A 247 -8.90 33.04 -54.12
CA LYS A 247 -8.41 31.78 -54.73
C LYS A 247 -9.45 30.64 -54.71
N GLY A 248 -10.73 30.95 -54.89
CA GLY A 248 -11.82 29.97 -54.89
C GLY A 248 -12.25 29.45 -53.51
N LYS A 249 -11.71 30.01 -52.42
CA LYS A 249 -12.16 29.75 -51.04
C LYS A 249 -12.76 31.01 -50.44
N GLN A 250 -13.88 30.87 -49.75
CA GLN A 250 -14.45 31.97 -48.97
C GLN A 250 -13.59 32.20 -47.72
N ARG A 251 -13.37 33.47 -47.36
CA ARG A 251 -12.61 33.91 -46.18
C ARG A 251 -13.28 35.12 -45.57
N LEU A 252 -13.22 35.23 -44.25
CA LEU A 252 -13.68 36.41 -43.52
C LEU A 252 -12.52 37.39 -43.37
N ALA A 253 -12.68 38.60 -43.88
CA ALA A 253 -11.74 39.71 -43.70
C ALA A 253 -12.33 40.70 -42.69
N VAL A 254 -11.52 41.15 -41.72
CA VAL A 254 -11.96 42.13 -40.72
C VAL A 254 -12.11 43.50 -41.38
N ASP A 255 -13.19 44.22 -41.09
CA ASP A 255 -13.31 45.64 -41.37
C ASP A 255 -12.62 46.44 -40.26
N ASP A 256 -11.46 47.03 -40.58
CA ASP A 256 -10.64 47.78 -39.62
C ASP A 256 -11.34 49.01 -39.04
N GLU A 257 -12.28 49.63 -39.77
CA GLU A 257 -13.02 50.82 -39.30
C GLU A 257 -14.10 50.47 -38.28
N SER A 258 -14.53 49.20 -38.24
CA SER A 258 -15.59 48.71 -37.35
C SER A 258 -15.11 48.36 -35.93
N LYS A 259 -13.79 48.34 -35.69
CA LYS A 259 -13.18 47.85 -34.44
C LYS A 259 -13.50 48.74 -33.23
N LEU A 260 -14.09 48.13 -32.20
CA LEU A 260 -14.38 48.75 -30.90
C LEU A 260 -13.87 47.87 -29.74
N GLY A 261 -13.62 48.51 -28.59
CA GLY A 261 -13.17 47.83 -27.37
C GLY A 261 -11.78 47.21 -27.54
N LEU A 262 -11.60 45.97 -27.07
CA LEU A 262 -10.31 45.28 -27.12
C LEU A 262 -9.75 45.12 -28.54
N PHE A 263 -10.59 45.15 -29.58
CA PHE A 263 -10.15 45.03 -30.97
C PHE A 263 -9.48 46.28 -31.54
N ARG A 264 -9.47 47.41 -30.83
CA ARG A 264 -8.77 48.63 -31.27
C ARG A 264 -7.25 48.52 -31.20
N ASP A 265 -6.71 47.66 -30.33
CA ASP A 265 -5.26 47.50 -30.14
C ASP A 265 -4.80 46.13 -30.64
N THR A 266 -4.53 46.03 -31.94
CA THR A 266 -4.10 44.78 -32.58
C THR A 266 -2.60 44.51 -32.48
N GLY A 267 -1.82 45.40 -31.84
CA GLY A 267 -0.36 45.41 -31.95
C GLY A 267 0.40 44.80 -30.77
N SER A 268 -0.20 44.72 -29.57
CA SER A 268 0.58 44.46 -28.35
C SER A 268 -0.04 43.49 -27.31
N SER A 269 -1.36 43.22 -27.36
CA SER A 269 -2.08 42.44 -26.34
C SER A 269 -2.72 41.13 -26.83
N GLY A 270 -2.46 40.70 -28.07
CA GLY A 270 -2.92 39.40 -28.59
C GLY A 270 -4.42 39.31 -28.91
N HIS A 271 -5.14 40.43 -28.92
CA HIS A 271 -6.57 40.52 -29.20
C HIS A 271 -6.90 40.73 -30.69
N ASP A 272 -6.07 40.22 -31.61
CA ASP A 272 -6.39 40.28 -33.03
C ASP A 272 -7.73 39.56 -33.31
N PRO A 273 -8.73 40.20 -33.94
CA PRO A 273 -10.03 39.59 -34.19
C PRO A 273 -9.95 38.22 -34.86
N GLN A 274 -8.98 37.98 -35.76
CA GLN A 274 -8.84 36.67 -36.42
C GLN A 274 -8.32 35.58 -35.47
N SER A 275 -7.59 35.96 -34.42
CA SER A 275 -7.08 35.03 -33.40
C SER A 275 -8.13 34.74 -32.33
N VAL A 276 -8.93 35.75 -31.97
CA VAL A 276 -9.97 35.67 -30.94
C VAL A 276 -11.22 34.93 -31.47
N VAL A 277 -11.62 35.22 -32.70
CA VAL A 277 -12.83 34.67 -33.30
C VAL A 277 -12.54 33.27 -33.85
N PRO A 278 -13.45 32.29 -33.69
CA PRO A 278 -13.20 30.92 -34.12
C PRO A 278 -13.30 30.72 -35.64
N VAL A 279 -12.70 31.56 -36.48
CA VAL A 279 -12.95 31.59 -37.93
C VAL A 279 -12.40 30.35 -38.66
N VAL A 280 -13.30 29.43 -39.01
CA VAL A 280 -13.15 28.53 -40.17
C VAL A 280 -14.31 28.82 -41.10
N SER A 281 -14.06 29.54 -42.19
CA SER A 281 -15.09 30.10 -43.09
C SER A 281 -16.16 29.09 -43.51
N ASP A 282 -15.76 27.88 -43.87
CA ASP A 282 -16.69 26.82 -44.32
C ASP A 282 -17.62 26.28 -43.22
N ARG A 283 -17.22 26.37 -41.93
CA ARG A 283 -18.06 25.89 -40.80
C ARG A 283 -19.04 26.95 -40.30
N TYR A 284 -18.71 28.23 -40.47
CA TYR A 284 -19.58 29.35 -40.07
C TYR A 284 -20.74 29.55 -41.04
N THR A 285 -20.46 29.52 -42.35
CA THR A 285 -21.51 29.64 -43.38
C THR A 285 -22.46 28.43 -43.34
N GLY A 286 -21.98 27.25 -42.92
CA GLY A 286 -22.78 26.04 -42.77
C GLY A 286 -23.53 25.86 -41.44
N PHE A 287 -23.36 26.73 -40.44
CA PHE A 287 -24.08 26.60 -39.16
C PHE A 287 -25.57 26.99 -39.34
N PRO A 288 -26.54 26.21 -38.82
CA PRO A 288 -27.97 26.53 -38.95
C PRO A 288 -28.35 27.77 -38.13
N GLY A 289 -29.20 28.63 -38.70
CA GLY A 289 -29.73 29.82 -38.03
C GLY A 289 -28.95 31.11 -38.25
N HIS A 290 -29.50 32.20 -37.69
CA HIS A 290 -29.06 33.59 -37.91
C HIS A 290 -27.99 34.07 -36.92
N LEU A 291 -28.01 33.49 -35.72
CA LEU A 291 -27.16 33.88 -34.60
C LEU A 291 -26.55 32.63 -33.96
N MET A 292 -25.26 32.69 -33.67
CA MET A 292 -24.55 31.63 -32.96
C MET A 292 -23.90 32.18 -31.70
N VAL A 293 -24.04 31.46 -30.60
CA VAL A 293 -23.36 31.74 -29.33
C VAL A 293 -22.36 30.61 -29.04
N THR A 294 -21.08 30.94 -28.92
CA THR A 294 -20.03 29.98 -28.56
C THR A 294 -18.92 30.67 -27.75
N LYS A 295 -17.84 29.95 -27.43
CA LYS A 295 -16.64 30.54 -26.83
C LYS A 295 -15.72 31.14 -27.89
N ALA A 296 -14.94 32.15 -27.53
CA ALA A 296 -13.79 32.64 -28.28
C ALA A 296 -12.56 31.74 -28.00
N ASN A 297 -11.48 31.94 -28.75
CA ASN A 297 -10.25 31.16 -28.58
C ASN A 297 -9.32 31.71 -27.47
N VAL A 298 -9.65 32.88 -26.92
CA VAL A 298 -8.81 33.61 -25.97
C VAL A 298 -9.60 33.89 -24.68
N LYS A 299 -8.90 33.90 -23.55
CA LYS A 299 -9.47 34.24 -22.24
C LYS A 299 -9.59 35.76 -22.10
N ALA A 300 -10.61 36.20 -21.35
CA ALA A 300 -10.78 37.60 -21.05
C ALA A 300 -9.63 38.13 -20.20
N THR A 301 -9.14 39.32 -20.54
CA THR A 301 -8.21 40.13 -19.74
C THR A 301 -8.92 41.13 -18.83
N VAL A 302 -10.25 41.23 -18.98
CA VAL A 302 -11.14 42.12 -18.21
C VAL A 302 -12.17 41.29 -17.43
N HIS A 303 -12.49 41.74 -16.21
CA HIS A 303 -13.51 41.23 -15.29
C HIS A 303 -13.20 39.87 -14.63
N ARG A 304 -13.01 38.78 -15.39
CA ARG A 304 -12.74 37.45 -14.81
C ARG A 304 -12.06 36.46 -15.77
N PRO A 305 -11.31 35.46 -15.25
CA PRO A 305 -10.49 34.57 -16.07
C PRO A 305 -11.34 33.45 -16.68
N ALA A 306 -12.09 33.79 -17.72
CA ALA A 306 -12.90 32.85 -18.49
C ALA A 306 -12.64 33.03 -19.98
N TYR A 307 -12.78 31.96 -20.77
CA TYR A 307 -12.90 32.10 -22.22
C TYR A 307 -14.04 33.05 -22.55
N MET A 308 -13.73 34.07 -23.36
CA MET A 308 -14.72 35.06 -23.78
C MET A 308 -15.87 34.36 -24.51
N ASP A 309 -17.07 34.90 -24.33
CA ASP A 309 -18.25 34.52 -25.07
C ASP A 309 -18.27 35.28 -26.40
N TYR A 310 -18.59 34.57 -27.47
CA TYR A 310 -18.69 35.08 -28.83
C TYR A 310 -20.14 34.92 -29.30
N ILE A 311 -20.71 36.05 -29.76
CA ILE A 311 -22.01 36.10 -30.43
C ILE A 311 -21.75 36.53 -31.87
N GLY A 312 -21.97 35.60 -32.80
CA GLY A 312 -21.85 35.84 -34.23
C GLY A 312 -23.21 35.98 -34.87
N VAL A 313 -23.45 37.08 -35.59
CA VAL A 313 -24.70 37.32 -36.32
C VAL A 313 -24.41 37.41 -37.81
N LYS A 314 -25.12 36.63 -38.63
CA LYS A 314 -24.96 36.64 -40.10
C LYS A 314 -25.52 37.92 -40.70
N ARG A 315 -24.78 38.50 -41.65
CA ARG A 315 -25.20 39.60 -42.50
C ARG A 315 -25.56 39.06 -43.87
N TYR A 316 -26.71 39.48 -44.40
CA TYR A 316 -27.24 39.02 -45.68
C TYR A 316 -27.28 40.17 -46.70
N ASP A 317 -27.25 39.85 -47.99
CA ASP A 317 -27.63 40.78 -49.06
C ASP A 317 -29.14 40.72 -49.37
N ASP A 318 -29.60 41.60 -50.27
CA ASP A 318 -30.99 41.65 -50.76
C ASP A 318 -31.48 40.35 -51.42
N LYS A 319 -30.59 39.38 -51.67
CA LYS A 319 -30.92 38.06 -52.26
C LYS A 319 -30.95 36.95 -51.21
N GLY A 320 -30.61 37.24 -49.94
CA GLY A 320 -30.55 36.26 -48.86
C GLY A 320 -29.24 35.49 -48.78
N GLU A 321 -28.20 35.93 -49.52
CA GLU A 321 -26.87 35.33 -49.46
C GLU A 321 -26.02 35.99 -48.36
N ILE A 322 -25.17 35.21 -47.69
CA ILE A 322 -24.34 35.71 -46.59
C ILE A 322 -23.22 36.61 -47.14
N THR A 323 -23.17 37.86 -46.71
CA THR A 323 -22.14 38.85 -47.09
C THR A 323 -21.08 39.08 -46.02
N GLY A 324 -21.32 38.64 -44.79
CA GLY A 324 -20.43 38.92 -43.66
C GLY A 324 -21.00 38.49 -42.32
N LEU A 325 -20.32 38.90 -41.25
CA LEU A 325 -20.69 38.61 -39.87
C LEU A 325 -20.47 39.82 -38.97
N PHE A 326 -21.43 40.08 -38.08
CA PHE A 326 -21.20 40.92 -36.91
C PHE A 326 -20.58 40.06 -35.81
N CYS A 327 -19.47 40.51 -35.26
CA CYS A 327 -18.73 39.82 -34.21
C CYS A 327 -18.84 40.61 -32.91
N ILE A 328 -19.53 40.04 -31.93
CA ILE A 328 -19.69 40.60 -30.60
C ILE A 328 -18.96 39.68 -29.62
N VAL A 329 -18.04 40.22 -28.83
CA VAL A 329 -17.23 39.46 -27.87
C VAL A 329 -17.37 40.06 -26.47
N GLY A 330 -17.52 39.20 -25.47
CA GLY A 330 -17.70 39.64 -24.10
C GLY A 330 -17.85 38.51 -23.10
N LEU A 331 -18.60 38.74 -22.03
CA LEU A 331 -18.85 37.77 -20.97
C LEU A 331 -20.31 37.82 -20.52
N PHE A 332 -20.99 36.68 -20.43
CA PHE A 332 -22.32 36.65 -19.79
C PHE A 332 -22.24 37.07 -18.32
N THR A 333 -23.18 37.92 -17.88
CA THR A 333 -23.20 38.41 -16.49
C THR A 333 -23.77 37.37 -15.53
N ILE A 334 -23.66 37.63 -14.22
CA ILE A 334 -24.25 36.74 -13.20
C ILE A 334 -25.77 36.59 -13.42
N ALA A 335 -26.46 37.65 -13.86
CA ALA A 335 -27.89 37.61 -14.18
C ALA A 335 -28.22 36.59 -15.29
N ALA A 336 -27.36 36.47 -16.31
CA ALA A 336 -27.51 35.46 -17.36
C ALA A 336 -27.36 34.02 -16.84
N TYR A 337 -26.47 33.78 -15.87
CA TYR A 337 -26.29 32.45 -15.29
C TYR A 337 -27.38 32.05 -14.30
N SER A 338 -27.95 33.02 -13.56
CA SER A 338 -28.99 32.80 -12.56
C SER A 338 -30.41 32.75 -13.13
N SER A 339 -30.65 33.33 -14.31
CA SER A 339 -31.96 33.33 -14.97
C SER A 339 -32.39 31.92 -15.41
N PRO A 340 -33.64 31.49 -15.20
CA PRO A 340 -34.10 30.19 -15.67
C PRO A 340 -33.94 30.06 -17.20
N PRO A 341 -33.44 28.93 -17.74
CA PRO A 341 -33.23 28.79 -19.19
C PRO A 341 -34.49 29.01 -20.05
N ARG A 342 -35.66 28.76 -19.48
CA ARG A 342 -36.98 29.00 -20.11
C ARG A 342 -37.32 30.49 -20.30
N ASP A 343 -36.61 31.39 -19.64
CA ASP A 343 -36.84 32.83 -19.71
C ASP A 343 -35.79 33.52 -20.60
N ILE A 344 -34.73 32.81 -20.98
CA ILE A 344 -33.66 33.34 -21.84
C ILE A 344 -34.00 33.06 -23.31
N PRO A 345 -34.03 34.09 -24.19
CA PRO A 345 -34.23 33.90 -25.63
C PRO A 345 -33.24 32.91 -26.23
N LEU A 346 -33.61 32.22 -27.32
CA LEU A 346 -32.91 31.05 -27.89
C LEU A 346 -32.98 29.79 -27.01
N LEU A 347 -32.64 29.90 -25.71
CA LEU A 347 -32.66 28.76 -24.79
C LEU A 347 -34.06 28.30 -24.46
N ARG A 348 -35.03 29.22 -24.36
CA ARG A 348 -36.43 28.90 -24.05
C ARG A 348 -37.06 27.98 -25.09
N THR A 349 -36.79 28.23 -26.36
CA THR A 349 -37.25 27.40 -27.49
C THR A 349 -36.58 26.04 -27.44
N LYS A 350 -35.24 26.01 -27.29
CA LYS A 350 -34.45 24.77 -27.16
C LYS A 350 -34.93 23.89 -26.00
N VAL A 351 -35.19 24.48 -24.85
CA VAL A 351 -35.69 23.76 -23.66
C VAL A 351 -37.13 23.27 -23.86
N ALA A 352 -38.00 24.08 -24.46
CA ALA A 352 -39.37 23.67 -24.78
C ALA A 352 -39.41 22.47 -25.74
N GLU A 353 -38.53 22.45 -26.75
CA GLU A 353 -38.39 21.34 -27.68
C GLU A 353 -37.93 20.05 -26.98
N VAL A 354 -36.87 20.10 -26.16
CA VAL A 354 -36.39 18.92 -25.41
C VAL A 354 -37.47 18.37 -24.46
N VAL A 355 -38.21 19.26 -23.78
CA VAL A 355 -39.34 18.85 -22.95
C VAL A 355 -40.44 18.20 -23.81
N GLY A 356 -40.75 18.74 -24.99
CA GLY A 356 -41.68 18.15 -25.95
C GLY A 356 -41.25 16.77 -26.44
N MET A 357 -39.97 16.58 -26.76
CA MET A 357 -39.39 15.30 -27.18
C MET A 357 -39.51 14.21 -26.11
N SER A 358 -39.48 14.59 -24.82
CA SER A 358 -39.59 13.64 -23.71
C SER A 358 -40.94 12.93 -23.64
N ARG A 359 -42.00 13.57 -24.14
CA ARG A 359 -43.42 13.14 -23.98
C ARG A 359 -43.80 12.86 -22.51
N ILE A 360 -43.08 13.44 -21.54
CA ILE A 360 -43.36 13.32 -20.12
C ILE A 360 -44.33 14.43 -19.69
N ALA A 361 -45.35 14.08 -18.89
CA ALA A 361 -46.26 15.08 -18.34
C ALA A 361 -45.50 16.07 -17.41
N PRO A 362 -45.56 17.40 -17.65
CA PRO A 362 -44.77 18.39 -16.90
C PRO A 362 -44.98 18.37 -15.38
N ALA A 363 -46.19 18.05 -14.92
CA ALA A 363 -46.53 17.99 -13.50
C ALA A 363 -46.07 16.70 -12.79
N SER A 364 -45.64 15.67 -13.54
CA SER A 364 -45.19 14.40 -12.99
C SER A 364 -43.84 14.54 -12.27
N PHE A 365 -43.50 13.56 -11.42
CA PHE A 365 -42.19 13.51 -10.76
C PHE A 365 -41.04 13.59 -11.78
N SER A 366 -41.05 12.74 -12.81
CA SER A 366 -40.04 12.74 -13.88
C SER A 366 -40.01 14.05 -14.67
N GLY A 367 -41.18 14.70 -14.87
CA GLY A 367 -41.27 16.00 -15.52
C GLY A 367 -40.57 17.10 -14.72
N LYS A 368 -40.78 17.14 -13.39
CA LYS A 368 -40.08 18.07 -12.48
C LYS A 368 -38.57 17.81 -12.43
N VAL A 369 -38.15 16.53 -12.40
CA VAL A 369 -36.73 16.16 -12.42
C VAL A 369 -36.08 16.59 -13.74
N LEU A 370 -36.73 16.37 -14.90
CA LEU A 370 -36.22 16.81 -16.20
C LEU A 370 -36.06 18.35 -16.24
N GLN A 371 -37.04 19.10 -15.73
CA GLN A 371 -36.92 20.56 -15.63
C GLN A 371 -35.73 20.97 -14.74
N MET A 372 -35.52 20.31 -13.61
CA MET A 372 -34.37 20.56 -12.74
C MET A 372 -33.03 20.25 -13.43
N ILE A 373 -32.96 19.16 -14.20
CA ILE A 373 -31.77 18.81 -15.00
C ILE A 373 -31.47 19.93 -16.00
N LEU A 374 -32.47 20.44 -16.71
CA LEU A 374 -32.29 21.51 -17.69
C LEU A 374 -31.94 22.86 -17.03
N VAL A 375 -32.51 23.17 -15.87
CA VAL A 375 -32.20 24.39 -15.09
C VAL A 375 -30.76 24.37 -14.57
N THR A 376 -30.29 23.21 -14.10
CA THR A 376 -28.95 23.04 -13.54
C THR A 376 -27.89 22.66 -14.58
N PHE A 377 -28.27 22.47 -15.84
CA PHE A 377 -27.34 22.17 -16.93
C PHE A 377 -26.36 23.34 -17.10
N PRO A 378 -25.06 23.09 -17.37
CA PRO A 378 -24.12 24.19 -17.57
C PRO A 378 -24.60 25.17 -18.63
N ARG A 379 -24.70 26.45 -18.26
CA ARG A 379 -25.33 27.48 -19.10
C ARG A 379 -24.65 27.64 -20.45
N ASN A 380 -23.32 27.66 -20.44
CA ASN A 380 -22.50 27.79 -21.65
C ASN A 380 -22.68 26.61 -22.60
N ASP A 381 -22.96 25.43 -22.05
CA ASP A 381 -23.21 24.23 -22.84
C ASP A 381 -24.60 24.30 -23.47
N LEU A 382 -25.62 24.80 -22.76
CA LEU A 382 -26.98 24.96 -23.31
C LEU A 382 -27.01 25.83 -24.57
N PHE A 383 -26.18 26.86 -24.65
CA PHE A 383 -26.07 27.69 -25.85
C PHE A 383 -25.50 26.92 -27.05
N GLN A 384 -24.51 26.05 -26.82
CA GLN A 384 -23.70 25.41 -27.86
C GLN A 384 -24.19 24.03 -28.29
N ILE A 385 -24.82 23.29 -27.38
CA ILE A 385 -25.32 21.93 -27.62
C ILE A 385 -26.52 21.95 -28.56
N THR A 386 -26.63 20.96 -29.44
CA THR A 386 -27.81 20.77 -30.29
C THR A 386 -28.99 20.24 -29.47
N VAL A 387 -30.22 20.47 -29.96
CA VAL A 387 -31.46 19.99 -29.32
C VAL A 387 -31.42 18.47 -29.11
N ASP A 388 -31.06 17.72 -30.16
CA ASP A 388 -30.98 16.26 -30.11
C ASP A 388 -29.99 15.76 -29.06
N LYS A 389 -28.78 16.36 -29.02
CA LYS A 389 -27.75 15.95 -28.07
C LYS A 389 -28.10 16.34 -26.64
N LEU A 390 -28.76 17.49 -26.44
CA LEU A 390 -29.28 17.90 -25.14
C LEU A 390 -30.37 16.94 -24.66
N ALA A 391 -31.26 16.50 -25.53
CA ALA A 391 -32.28 15.50 -25.22
C ALA A 391 -31.64 14.16 -24.82
N GLU A 392 -30.68 13.66 -25.60
CA GLU A 392 -29.93 12.44 -25.30
C GLU A 392 -29.29 12.48 -23.89
N ILE A 393 -28.53 13.54 -23.60
CA ILE A 393 -27.85 13.69 -22.30
C ILE A 393 -28.87 13.87 -21.18
N SER A 394 -29.87 14.73 -21.35
CA SER A 394 -30.86 15.02 -20.30
C SER A 394 -31.69 13.79 -19.94
N PHE A 395 -32.06 12.96 -20.92
CA PHE A 395 -32.78 11.71 -20.68
C PHE A 395 -31.88 10.64 -20.07
N GLY A 396 -30.60 10.60 -20.47
CA GLY A 396 -29.60 9.74 -19.83
C GLY A 396 -29.41 10.08 -18.35
N ILE A 397 -29.32 11.37 -18.00
CA ILE A 397 -29.26 11.85 -16.61
C ILE A 397 -30.55 11.48 -15.87
N LEU A 398 -31.72 11.69 -16.47
CA LEU A 398 -33.00 11.31 -15.87
C LEU A 398 -33.08 9.80 -15.57
N GLY A 399 -32.48 8.96 -16.42
CA GLY A 399 -32.41 7.51 -16.26
C GLY A 399 -31.55 7.03 -15.08
N LEU A 400 -30.73 7.90 -14.48
CA LEU A 400 -29.93 7.56 -13.31
C LEU A 400 -30.79 7.24 -12.08
N GLN A 401 -31.94 7.90 -11.90
CA GLN A 401 -32.91 7.63 -10.82
C GLN A 401 -32.28 7.39 -9.42
N GLU A 402 -31.26 8.18 -9.05
CA GLU A 402 -30.48 8.03 -7.80
C GLU A 402 -29.72 6.71 -7.61
N ARG A 403 -29.58 5.90 -8.66
CA ARG A 403 -28.75 4.70 -8.63
C ARG A 403 -27.29 5.10 -8.42
N HIS A 404 -26.60 4.41 -7.52
CA HIS A 404 -25.17 4.59 -7.23
C HIS A 404 -24.31 4.06 -8.40
N GLN A 405 -24.35 4.73 -9.55
CA GLN A 405 -23.61 4.37 -10.74
C GLN A 405 -22.82 5.55 -11.26
N THR A 406 -21.54 5.32 -11.59
CA THR A 406 -20.72 6.28 -12.31
C THR A 406 -21.14 6.31 -13.78
N ARG A 407 -21.46 7.50 -14.32
CA ARG A 407 -21.84 7.68 -15.73
C ARG A 407 -21.16 8.90 -16.35
N LEU A 408 -20.89 8.79 -17.65
CA LEU A 408 -20.27 9.82 -18.45
C LEU A 408 -21.26 10.34 -19.50
N PHE A 409 -21.46 11.65 -19.54
CA PHE A 409 -22.13 12.32 -20.65
C PHE A 409 -21.20 13.36 -21.24
N MET A 410 -21.12 13.44 -22.57
CA MET A 410 -20.24 14.41 -23.21
C MET A 410 -20.75 14.83 -24.58
N PHE A 411 -20.33 16.03 -25.00
CA PHE A 411 -20.46 16.49 -26.37
C PHE A 411 -19.21 17.28 -26.79
N LYS A 412 -19.04 17.42 -28.10
CA LYS A 412 -17.93 18.13 -28.72
C LYS A 412 -18.39 19.48 -29.24
N ASP A 413 -17.59 20.51 -29.06
CA ASP A 413 -17.79 21.83 -29.69
C ASP A 413 -17.79 21.74 -31.23
N ALA A 414 -18.58 22.58 -31.90
CA ALA A 414 -18.74 22.61 -33.35
C ALA A 414 -17.41 22.91 -34.10
N PHE A 415 -16.47 23.59 -33.43
CA PHE A 415 -15.17 23.96 -33.97
C PHE A 415 -14.03 23.03 -33.53
N ASN A 416 -14.33 21.89 -32.89
CA ASN A 416 -13.36 20.90 -32.38
C ASN A 416 -12.36 21.44 -31.33
N ARG A 417 -12.69 22.51 -30.61
CA ARG A 417 -11.74 23.17 -29.69
C ARG A 417 -11.75 22.58 -28.29
N PHE A 418 -12.86 21.99 -27.88
CA PHE A 418 -12.97 21.36 -26.57
C PHE A 418 -14.07 20.31 -26.52
N PHE A 419 -14.02 19.50 -25.47
CA PHE A 419 -15.08 18.60 -25.05
C PHE A 419 -15.69 19.10 -23.75
N SER A 420 -17.02 19.18 -23.70
CA SER A 420 -17.73 19.37 -22.43
C SER A 420 -18.20 18.01 -21.92
N ILE A 421 -17.87 17.70 -20.68
CA ILE A 421 -18.01 16.37 -20.08
C ILE A 421 -18.66 16.50 -18.70
N LEU A 422 -19.75 15.77 -18.49
CA LEU A 422 -20.44 15.60 -17.22
C LEU A 422 -20.20 14.20 -16.70
N VAL A 423 -19.52 14.08 -15.56
CA VAL A 423 -19.33 12.81 -14.84
C VAL A 423 -20.21 12.83 -13.60
N TYR A 424 -21.12 11.86 -13.50
CA TYR A 424 -21.89 11.60 -12.30
C TYR A 424 -21.25 10.45 -11.53
N LEU A 425 -21.08 10.61 -10.22
CA LEU A 425 -20.56 9.57 -9.32
C LEU A 425 -21.23 9.64 -7.95
N PRO A 426 -21.25 8.55 -7.16
CA PRO A 426 -21.74 8.59 -5.77
C PRO A 426 -21.05 9.68 -4.95
N ARG A 427 -21.84 10.50 -4.26
CA ARG A 427 -21.35 11.67 -3.50
C ARG A 427 -20.29 11.30 -2.46
N GLU A 428 -20.44 10.14 -1.83
CA GLU A 428 -19.52 9.64 -0.80
C GLU A 428 -18.14 9.23 -1.35
N GLN A 429 -18.03 8.93 -2.64
CA GLN A 429 -16.77 8.57 -3.28
C GLN A 429 -15.95 9.79 -3.70
N TYR A 430 -16.56 10.97 -3.80
CA TYR A 430 -15.87 12.15 -4.29
C TYR A 430 -14.78 12.62 -3.32
N ASN A 431 -13.55 12.73 -3.83
CA ASN A 431 -12.45 13.44 -3.20
C ASN A 431 -11.52 14.03 -4.27
N ARG A 432 -10.55 14.85 -3.86
CA ARG A 432 -9.60 15.52 -4.77
C ARG A 432 -8.78 14.52 -5.59
N GLU A 433 -8.36 13.41 -4.99
CA GLU A 433 -7.52 12.41 -5.65
C GLU A 433 -8.28 11.66 -6.74
N LEU A 434 -9.52 11.26 -6.47
CA LEU A 434 -10.42 10.66 -7.46
C LEU A 434 -10.65 11.62 -8.64
N ARG A 435 -10.96 12.89 -8.36
CA ARG A 435 -11.12 13.91 -9.41
C ARG A 435 -9.86 14.01 -10.28
N LEU A 436 -8.67 14.05 -9.69
CA LEU A 436 -7.41 14.10 -10.42
C LEU A 436 -7.14 12.83 -11.24
N ARG A 437 -7.48 11.64 -10.73
CA ARG A 437 -7.40 10.38 -11.49
C ARG A 437 -8.32 10.40 -12.71
N ILE A 438 -9.59 10.78 -12.52
CA ILE A 438 -10.58 10.91 -13.61
C ILE A 438 -10.10 11.93 -14.64
N GLN A 439 -9.63 13.11 -14.20
CA GLN A 439 -9.06 14.13 -15.07
C GLN A 439 -7.90 13.59 -15.90
N LYS A 440 -6.95 12.87 -15.28
CA LYS A 440 -5.80 12.30 -15.98
C LYS A 440 -6.20 11.30 -17.07
N VAL A 441 -7.21 10.47 -16.81
CA VAL A 441 -7.77 9.54 -17.80
C VAL A 441 -8.32 10.31 -18.99
N MET A 442 -9.14 11.35 -18.76
CA MET A 442 -9.76 12.11 -19.84
C MET A 442 -8.75 12.92 -20.65
N VAL A 443 -7.75 13.55 -20.00
CA VAL A 443 -6.68 14.29 -20.68
C VAL A 443 -5.87 13.38 -21.60
N ALA A 444 -5.54 12.17 -21.13
CA ALA A 444 -4.77 11.21 -21.91
C ALA A 444 -5.55 10.72 -23.14
N GLU A 445 -6.82 10.35 -22.98
CA GLU A 445 -7.63 9.85 -24.09
C GLU A 445 -8.03 10.94 -25.10
N LEU A 446 -8.32 12.14 -24.61
CA LEU A 446 -8.77 13.25 -25.47
C LEU A 446 -7.61 14.11 -26.00
N LYS A 447 -6.37 13.78 -25.66
CA LYS A 447 -5.17 14.57 -25.98
C LYS A 447 -5.34 16.05 -25.58
N GLY A 448 -5.90 16.28 -24.39
CA GLY A 448 -6.23 17.61 -23.90
C GLY A 448 -4.99 18.41 -23.51
N SER A 449 -5.00 19.72 -23.79
CA SER A 449 -3.92 20.65 -23.39
C SER A 449 -4.23 21.37 -22.08
N GLU A 450 -5.49 21.79 -21.91
CA GLU A 450 -5.96 22.53 -20.75
C GLU A 450 -7.29 21.96 -20.24
N VAL A 451 -7.51 21.99 -18.93
CA VAL A 451 -8.71 21.48 -18.29
C VAL A 451 -9.27 22.50 -17.31
N GLU A 452 -10.54 22.86 -17.51
CA GLU A 452 -11.35 23.54 -16.51
C GLU A 452 -12.30 22.52 -15.86
N PHE A 453 -12.58 22.68 -14.57
CA PHE A 453 -13.54 21.82 -13.90
C PHE A 453 -14.40 22.58 -12.89
N ASN A 454 -15.63 22.13 -12.73
CA ASN A 454 -16.57 22.58 -11.71
C ASN A 454 -17.23 21.37 -11.04
N THR A 455 -17.50 21.48 -9.73
CA THR A 455 -18.20 20.43 -8.98
C THR A 455 -19.53 20.97 -8.50
N LEU A 456 -20.62 20.25 -8.77
CA LEU A 456 -21.94 20.55 -8.24
C LEU A 456 -22.36 19.46 -7.25
N PHE A 457 -22.56 19.86 -6.00
CA PHE A 457 -23.27 19.08 -5.00
C PHE A 457 -24.71 19.56 -4.94
N SER A 458 -25.65 18.62 -5.07
CA SER A 458 -27.08 18.88 -4.90
C SER A 458 -27.62 18.03 -3.76
N GLU A 459 -28.94 18.04 -3.54
CA GLU A 459 -29.62 17.12 -2.62
C GLU A 459 -29.54 15.65 -3.07
N SER A 460 -29.13 15.39 -4.33
CA SER A 460 -28.94 14.05 -4.86
C SER A 460 -27.84 13.26 -4.14
N THR A 461 -27.98 11.93 -4.17
CA THR A 461 -26.93 10.96 -3.76
C THR A 461 -25.71 10.96 -4.69
N LEU A 462 -25.81 11.64 -5.85
CA LEU A 462 -24.72 11.76 -6.82
C LEU A 462 -24.09 13.16 -6.78
N ALA A 463 -22.77 13.20 -6.89
CA ALA A 463 -22.01 14.40 -7.22
C ALA A 463 -21.84 14.50 -8.74
N ARG A 464 -21.93 15.73 -9.28
CA ARG A 464 -21.69 16.00 -10.70
C ARG A 464 -20.38 16.77 -10.87
N LEU A 465 -19.46 16.21 -11.63
CA LEU A 465 -18.27 16.89 -12.11
C LEU A 465 -18.50 17.35 -13.54
N HIS A 466 -18.24 18.61 -13.80
CA HIS A 466 -18.25 19.19 -15.13
C HIS A 466 -16.83 19.52 -15.53
N PHE A 467 -16.33 18.92 -16.59
CA PHE A 467 -15.00 19.17 -17.16
C PHE A 467 -15.14 19.80 -18.54
N ILE A 468 -14.30 20.79 -18.82
CA ILE A 468 -14.07 21.33 -20.15
C ILE A 468 -12.63 21.00 -20.50
N ILE A 469 -12.43 20.16 -21.52
CA ILE A 469 -11.10 19.71 -21.95
C ILE A 469 -10.80 20.31 -23.31
N HIS A 470 -9.83 21.21 -23.36
CA HIS A 470 -9.41 21.89 -24.59
C HIS A 470 -8.50 21.01 -25.44
N THR A 471 -8.71 21.03 -26.75
CA THR A 471 -8.03 20.21 -27.76
C THR A 471 -7.61 21.05 -28.96
N SER A 472 -6.62 20.56 -29.72
CA SER A 472 -6.18 21.23 -30.96
C SER A 472 -7.24 21.09 -32.07
N PRO A 473 -7.71 22.21 -32.69
CA PRO A 473 -8.71 22.18 -33.77
C PRO A 473 -8.25 21.42 -35.02
N ASP A 474 -6.93 21.44 -35.26
CA ASP A 474 -6.29 20.90 -36.48
C ASP A 474 -6.10 19.39 -36.46
N THR A 475 -6.33 18.74 -35.30
CA THR A 475 -6.13 17.30 -35.14
C THR A 475 -7.48 16.61 -34.91
N PRO A 476 -8.11 16.04 -35.95
CA PRO A 476 -9.28 15.21 -35.76
C PRO A 476 -8.93 14.02 -34.86
N LEU A 477 -9.61 13.91 -33.73
CA LEU A 477 -9.45 12.82 -32.78
C LEU A 477 -10.61 11.83 -32.92
N GLU A 478 -10.29 10.57 -33.13
CA GLU A 478 -11.22 9.46 -32.92
C GLU A 478 -11.21 9.07 -31.43
N TYR A 479 -12.40 8.97 -30.83
CA TYR A 479 -12.56 8.57 -29.44
C TYR A 479 -13.84 7.73 -29.29
N ASP A 480 -13.83 6.79 -28.35
CA ASP A 480 -15.00 5.99 -27.97
C ASP A 480 -15.50 6.42 -26.57
N PRO A 481 -16.67 7.10 -26.48
CA PRO A 481 -17.27 7.47 -25.20
C PRO A 481 -17.47 6.29 -24.25
N THR A 482 -17.78 5.10 -24.78
CA THR A 482 -18.03 3.89 -23.99
C THR A 482 -16.75 3.37 -23.36
N GLN A 483 -15.64 3.37 -24.11
CA GLN A 483 -14.34 2.99 -23.59
C GLN A 483 -13.85 4.00 -22.54
N LEU A 484 -14.07 5.30 -22.78
CA LEU A 484 -13.73 6.35 -21.81
C LEU A 484 -14.53 6.20 -20.51
N GLU A 485 -15.84 5.94 -20.60
CA GLU A 485 -16.69 5.67 -19.44
C GLU A 485 -16.16 4.48 -18.63
N ARG A 486 -15.77 3.37 -19.28
CA ARG A 486 -15.17 2.22 -18.59
C ARG A 486 -13.89 2.56 -17.85
N LYS A 487 -12.99 3.35 -18.45
CA LYS A 487 -11.74 3.78 -17.80
C LYS A 487 -12.02 4.69 -16.60
N ILE A 488 -13.05 5.53 -16.66
CA ILE A 488 -13.49 6.39 -15.54
C ILE A 488 -14.12 5.55 -14.42
N ILE A 489 -14.96 4.57 -14.76
CA ILE A 489 -15.53 3.63 -13.79
C ILE A 489 -14.41 2.90 -13.05
N GLU A 490 -13.41 2.38 -13.78
CA GLU A 490 -12.25 1.72 -13.18
C GLU A 490 -11.46 2.66 -12.27
N ALA A 491 -11.22 3.90 -12.69
CA ALA A 491 -10.56 4.91 -11.85
C ALA A 491 -11.36 5.30 -10.61
N SER A 492 -12.68 5.05 -10.60
CA SER A 492 -13.59 5.32 -9.48
C SER A 492 -13.72 4.19 -8.47
N LYS A 493 -13.19 3.00 -8.77
CA LYS A 493 -13.24 1.87 -7.84
C LYS A 493 -12.45 2.17 -6.56
N THR A 494 -13.02 1.74 -5.44
CA THR A 494 -12.33 1.72 -4.15
C THR A 494 -11.64 0.38 -3.94
N TRP A 495 -10.66 0.33 -3.05
CA TRP A 495 -10.00 -0.92 -2.64
C TRP A 495 -11.02 -1.99 -2.17
N GLN A 496 -12.14 -1.57 -1.55
CA GLN A 496 -13.22 -2.48 -1.12
C GLN A 496 -14.03 -3.03 -2.29
N ASP A 497 -14.23 -2.24 -3.35
CA ASP A 497 -14.94 -2.70 -4.55
C ASP A 497 -14.11 -3.73 -5.31
N GLU A 498 -12.81 -3.49 -5.44
CA GLU A 498 -11.87 -4.46 -6.00
C GLU A 498 -11.79 -5.74 -5.13
N LEU A 499 -11.78 -5.63 -3.79
CA LEU A 499 -11.83 -6.81 -2.91
C LEU A 499 -13.10 -7.63 -3.14
N ARG A 500 -14.25 -6.98 -3.32
CA ARG A 500 -15.51 -7.66 -3.64
C ARG A 500 -15.41 -8.44 -4.95
N GLU A 501 -14.85 -7.85 -6.00
CA GLU A 501 -14.67 -8.51 -7.30
C GLU A 501 -13.75 -9.74 -7.19
N GLU A 502 -12.61 -9.59 -6.50
CA GLU A 502 -11.64 -10.67 -6.30
C GLU A 502 -12.22 -11.83 -5.45
N LEU A 503 -13.01 -11.52 -4.43
CA LEU A 503 -13.71 -12.53 -3.64
C LEU A 503 -14.79 -13.25 -4.49
N LEU A 504 -15.52 -12.49 -5.30
CA LEU A 504 -16.59 -13.02 -6.16
C LEU A 504 -16.04 -13.99 -7.20
N GLU A 505 -14.95 -13.61 -7.88
CA GLU A 505 -14.28 -14.44 -8.88
C GLU A 505 -13.77 -15.75 -8.26
N LYS A 506 -13.21 -15.69 -7.05
CA LYS A 506 -12.53 -16.84 -6.44
C LYS A 506 -13.44 -17.78 -5.63
N TYR A 507 -14.48 -17.25 -4.97
CA TYR A 507 -15.29 -18.01 -4.01
C TYR A 507 -16.80 -18.01 -4.33
N GLY A 508 -17.24 -17.25 -5.35
CA GLY A 508 -18.65 -17.14 -5.71
C GLY A 508 -19.46 -16.22 -4.78
N GLU A 509 -20.74 -16.02 -5.11
CA GLU A 509 -21.57 -14.96 -4.52
C GLU A 509 -21.85 -15.16 -3.02
N ALA A 510 -22.18 -16.39 -2.60
CA ALA A 510 -22.56 -16.68 -1.22
C ALA A 510 -21.39 -16.48 -0.23
N GLU A 511 -20.21 -17.02 -0.53
CA GLU A 511 -19.02 -16.83 0.33
C GLU A 511 -18.52 -15.38 0.28
N THR A 512 -18.63 -14.70 -0.87
CA THR A 512 -18.28 -13.28 -0.97
C THR A 512 -19.11 -12.42 -0.06
N ALA A 513 -20.43 -12.64 -0.01
CA ALA A 513 -21.31 -11.91 0.90
C ALA A 513 -20.91 -12.14 2.37
N ARG A 514 -20.55 -13.39 2.73
CA ARG A 514 -20.06 -13.73 4.09
C ARG A 514 -18.75 -13.01 4.40
N TYR A 515 -17.76 -13.08 3.52
CA TYR A 515 -16.46 -12.46 3.73
C TYR A 515 -16.53 -10.95 3.78
N LEU A 516 -17.32 -10.31 2.91
CA LEU A 516 -17.49 -8.85 2.97
C LEU A 516 -18.16 -8.42 4.27
N LYS A 517 -19.18 -9.15 4.74
CA LYS A 517 -19.81 -8.86 6.03
C LYS A 517 -18.81 -8.91 7.19
N GLN A 518 -17.85 -9.83 7.13
CA GLN A 518 -16.86 -10.03 8.19
C GLN A 518 -15.64 -9.10 8.07
N TYR A 519 -15.13 -8.88 6.86
CA TYR A 519 -13.80 -8.28 6.60
C TYR A 519 -13.81 -6.92 5.88
N ALA A 520 -14.94 -6.42 5.36
CA ALA A 520 -14.95 -5.22 4.51
C ALA A 520 -14.28 -3.99 5.15
N SER A 521 -14.41 -3.83 6.47
CA SER A 521 -13.79 -2.76 7.26
C SER A 521 -12.63 -3.24 8.14
N ALA A 522 -12.19 -4.49 8.00
CA ALA A 522 -11.19 -5.08 8.90
C ALA A 522 -9.75 -4.68 8.56
N PHE A 523 -9.46 -4.37 7.29
CA PHE A 523 -8.10 -4.06 6.83
C PHE A 523 -7.69 -2.61 7.12
N PRO A 524 -6.57 -2.37 7.83
CA PRO A 524 -6.10 -1.03 8.15
C PRO A 524 -5.58 -0.27 6.91
N GLY A 525 -5.44 1.05 7.03
CA GLY A 525 -4.93 1.92 5.94
C GLY A 525 -3.60 1.44 5.38
N GLY A 526 -2.60 1.21 6.24
CA GLY A 526 -1.26 0.75 5.82
C GLY A 526 -1.26 -0.58 5.07
N TYR A 527 -2.16 -1.52 5.41
CA TYR A 527 -2.31 -2.77 4.65
C TYR A 527 -2.81 -2.49 3.23
N ARG A 528 -3.81 -1.61 3.10
CA ARG A 528 -4.43 -1.26 1.81
C ARG A 528 -3.49 -0.47 0.89
N GLU A 529 -2.52 0.23 1.46
CA GLU A 529 -1.44 0.90 0.72
C GLU A 529 -0.37 -0.08 0.24
N ASP A 530 -0.03 -1.08 1.06
CA ASP A 530 1.04 -2.03 0.76
C ASP A 530 0.58 -3.19 -0.16
N PHE A 531 -0.69 -3.57 -0.12
CA PHE A 531 -1.18 -4.77 -0.80
C PHE A 531 -2.44 -4.56 -1.64
N PHE A 532 -2.45 -5.24 -2.79
CA PHE A 532 -3.61 -5.32 -3.67
C PHE A 532 -4.74 -6.14 -3.04
N PRO A 533 -6.01 -5.83 -3.37
CA PRO A 533 -7.19 -6.57 -2.90
C PRO A 533 -7.15 -8.08 -3.19
N ARG A 534 -6.54 -8.50 -4.31
CA ARG A 534 -6.30 -9.93 -4.62
C ARG A 534 -5.48 -10.64 -3.54
N THR A 535 -4.50 -9.95 -2.97
CA THR A 535 -3.69 -10.45 -1.85
C THR A 535 -4.54 -10.58 -0.59
N ALA A 536 -5.38 -9.59 -0.29
CA ALA A 536 -6.31 -9.67 0.84
C ALA A 536 -7.29 -10.86 0.72
N ALA A 537 -7.77 -11.19 -0.49
CA ALA A 537 -8.62 -12.35 -0.72
C ALA A 537 -7.89 -13.70 -0.44
N VAL A 538 -6.57 -13.76 -0.62
CA VAL A 538 -5.74 -14.91 -0.20
C VAL A 538 -5.57 -14.93 1.31
N ASP A 539 -5.27 -13.78 1.91
CA ASP A 539 -5.05 -13.64 3.35
C ASP A 539 -6.31 -14.00 4.15
N ILE A 540 -7.51 -13.58 3.70
CA ILE A 540 -8.80 -13.99 4.29
C ILE A 540 -8.90 -15.52 4.37
N ALA A 541 -8.59 -16.24 3.29
CA ALA A 541 -8.66 -17.70 3.31
C ALA A 541 -7.67 -18.33 4.30
N ARG A 542 -6.48 -17.74 4.47
CA ARG A 542 -5.48 -18.20 5.46
C ARG A 542 -5.92 -17.93 6.90
N ILE A 543 -6.55 -16.78 7.15
CA ILE A 543 -7.13 -16.44 8.45
C ILE A 543 -8.24 -17.44 8.80
N GLU A 544 -9.14 -17.74 7.85
CA GLU A 544 -10.22 -18.70 8.06
C GLU A 544 -9.70 -20.13 8.27
N GLN A 545 -8.60 -20.50 7.61
CA GLN A 545 -7.91 -21.76 7.87
C GLN A 545 -7.32 -21.80 9.29
N SER A 546 -6.68 -20.71 9.74
CA SER A 546 -6.14 -20.57 11.09
C SER A 546 -7.23 -20.68 12.16
N ARG A 547 -8.41 -20.08 11.93
CA ARG A 547 -9.58 -20.21 12.82
C ARG A 547 -10.06 -21.66 12.96
N LYS A 548 -9.99 -22.46 11.90
CA LYS A 548 -10.40 -23.88 11.93
C LYS A 548 -9.40 -24.77 12.67
N SER A 549 -8.10 -24.52 12.53
CA SER A 549 -7.05 -25.34 13.16
C SER A 549 -6.66 -24.87 14.56
N ASN A 550 -7.04 -23.65 14.95
CA ASN A 550 -6.54 -22.95 16.14
C ASN A 550 -4.99 -22.88 16.17
N MET A 551 -4.37 -22.81 14.99
CA MET A 551 -2.92 -22.71 14.80
C MET A 551 -2.61 -21.51 13.91
N PRO A 552 -1.42 -20.89 14.04
CA PRO A 552 -1.04 -19.78 13.17
C PRO A 552 -1.14 -20.17 11.70
N GLY A 553 -1.84 -19.36 10.90
CA GLY A 553 -1.80 -19.49 9.44
C GLY A 553 -0.40 -19.14 8.96
N MET A 554 0.01 -19.68 7.80
CA MET A 554 1.34 -19.44 7.24
C MET A 554 1.26 -19.22 5.73
N HIS A 555 2.12 -18.35 5.21
CA HIS A 555 2.27 -18.16 3.76
C HIS A 555 3.70 -17.75 3.41
N PHE A 556 4.46 -18.65 2.80
CA PHE A 556 5.80 -18.37 2.30
C PHE A 556 5.74 -18.08 0.79
N TYR A 557 6.14 -16.88 0.38
CA TYR A 557 5.96 -16.40 -1.00
C TYR A 557 7.12 -15.50 -1.44
N ARG A 558 7.23 -15.29 -2.75
CA ARG A 558 8.15 -14.32 -3.35
C ARG A 558 7.40 -13.49 -4.40
N PRO A 559 7.30 -12.16 -4.24
CA PRO A 559 6.74 -11.30 -5.28
C PRO A 559 7.54 -11.41 -6.59
N ILE A 560 6.86 -11.34 -7.74
CA ILE A 560 7.49 -11.45 -9.07
C ILE A 560 8.50 -10.32 -9.31
N THR A 561 8.28 -9.16 -8.69
CA THR A 561 9.13 -7.98 -8.79
C THR A 561 10.41 -8.04 -7.95
N GLU A 562 10.57 -9.04 -7.08
CA GLU A 562 11.72 -9.15 -6.20
C GLU A 562 12.85 -10.02 -6.76
N ALA A 563 14.07 -9.72 -6.31
CA ALA A 563 15.26 -10.49 -6.64
C ALA A 563 15.17 -11.94 -6.10
N SER A 564 15.88 -12.86 -6.75
CA SER A 564 15.80 -14.29 -6.46
C SER A 564 16.28 -14.69 -5.06
N ASP A 565 17.05 -13.83 -4.39
CA ASP A 565 17.58 -13.99 -3.03
C ASP A 565 16.62 -13.47 -1.94
N ARG A 566 15.48 -12.87 -2.32
CA ARG A 566 14.47 -12.36 -1.39
C ARG A 566 13.24 -13.26 -1.31
N ALA A 567 12.65 -13.31 -0.13
CA ALA A 567 11.40 -14.00 0.12
C ALA A 567 10.64 -13.33 1.27
N HIS A 568 9.34 -13.58 1.31
CA HIS A 568 8.45 -13.11 2.35
C HIS A 568 7.77 -14.28 3.04
N PHE A 569 7.51 -14.11 4.34
CA PHE A 569 6.77 -15.07 5.13
C PHE A 569 5.71 -14.35 5.96
N ARG A 570 4.45 -14.74 5.77
CA ARG A 570 3.36 -14.25 6.60
C ARG A 570 2.97 -15.26 7.65
N LEU A 571 2.84 -14.77 8.87
CA LEU A 571 2.20 -15.47 9.97
C LEU A 571 0.87 -14.77 10.29
N TYR A 572 -0.19 -15.58 10.43
CA TYR A 572 -1.52 -15.12 10.80
C TYR A 572 -1.81 -15.63 12.20
N SER A 573 -1.93 -14.75 13.18
CA SER A 573 -2.29 -15.12 14.55
C SER A 573 -3.64 -14.56 14.95
N LEU A 574 -4.36 -15.33 15.77
CA LEU A 574 -5.66 -14.96 16.28
C LEU A 574 -5.49 -14.35 17.68
N HIS A 575 -6.23 -13.30 17.98
CA HIS A 575 -6.33 -12.62 19.27
C HIS A 575 -5.08 -11.88 19.74
N GLN A 576 -3.88 -12.43 19.58
CA GLN A 576 -2.63 -11.83 20.04
C GLN A 576 -1.56 -11.81 18.95
N PRO A 577 -0.68 -10.79 18.93
CA PRO A 577 0.46 -10.75 18.03
C PRO A 577 1.48 -11.82 18.41
N ILE A 578 2.23 -12.33 17.43
CA ILE A 578 3.32 -13.27 17.66
C ILE A 578 4.56 -12.51 18.13
N PRO A 579 5.16 -12.86 19.28
CA PRO A 579 6.42 -12.26 19.70
C PRO A 579 7.55 -12.60 18.71
N LEU A 580 8.28 -11.56 18.26
CA LEU A 580 9.33 -11.72 17.26
C LEU A 580 10.43 -12.72 17.68
N PHE A 581 10.74 -12.80 18.97
CA PHE A 581 11.75 -13.71 19.51
C PHE A 581 11.36 -15.19 19.38
N GLU A 582 10.09 -15.51 19.13
CA GLU A 582 9.64 -16.89 18.89
C GLU A 582 9.81 -17.30 17.42
N ALA A 583 9.50 -16.40 16.48
CA ALA A 583 9.54 -16.68 15.04
C ALA A 583 10.93 -16.51 14.42
N ILE A 584 11.65 -15.44 14.75
CA ILE A 584 12.93 -15.10 14.11
C ILE A 584 13.96 -16.23 14.25
N PRO A 585 14.18 -16.84 15.44
CA PRO A 585 15.17 -17.91 15.56
C PRO A 585 14.88 -19.12 14.65
N ILE A 586 13.61 -19.43 14.41
CA ILE A 586 13.23 -20.52 13.49
C ILE A 586 13.60 -20.15 12.06
N LEU A 587 13.29 -18.93 11.63
CA LEU A 587 13.62 -18.43 10.29
C LEU A 587 15.14 -18.41 10.05
N GLU A 588 15.92 -17.95 11.04
CA GLU A 588 17.39 -17.92 10.99
C GLU A 588 17.98 -19.33 10.93
N HIS A 589 17.48 -20.27 11.74
CA HIS A 589 17.90 -21.66 11.68
C HIS A 589 17.48 -22.37 10.38
N MET A 590 16.46 -21.87 9.67
CA MET A 590 16.11 -22.30 8.31
C MET A 590 16.97 -21.63 7.22
N GLY A 591 17.89 -20.73 7.61
CA GLY A 591 18.89 -20.13 6.73
C GLY A 591 18.51 -18.78 6.15
N LEU A 592 17.45 -18.15 6.69
CA LEU A 592 16.95 -16.85 6.26
C LEU A 592 17.45 -15.74 7.18
N SER A 593 17.88 -14.63 6.61
CA SER A 593 18.19 -13.40 7.36
C SER A 593 16.98 -12.48 7.29
N VAL A 594 16.34 -12.25 8.43
CA VAL A 594 15.22 -11.32 8.56
C VAL A 594 15.77 -9.90 8.64
N TYR A 595 15.30 -9.00 7.77
CA TYR A 595 15.74 -7.59 7.77
C TYR A 595 14.57 -6.61 7.93
N GLY A 596 13.34 -7.09 7.92
CA GLY A 596 12.15 -6.28 8.16
C GLY A 596 10.96 -7.14 8.58
N GLU A 597 10.06 -6.52 9.34
CA GLU A 597 8.76 -7.08 9.70
C GLU A 597 7.73 -5.96 9.62
N ARG A 598 6.55 -6.28 9.10
CA ARG A 598 5.40 -5.37 9.06
C ARG A 598 4.19 -6.05 9.71
N PRO A 599 3.76 -5.59 10.89
CA PRO A 599 2.57 -6.10 11.54
C PRO A 599 1.33 -5.33 11.08
N TYR A 600 0.29 -6.05 10.69
CA TYR A 600 -1.03 -5.48 10.38
C TYR A 600 -2.06 -6.03 11.37
N HIS A 601 -2.65 -5.13 12.16
CA HIS A 601 -3.74 -5.45 13.06
C HIS A 601 -5.08 -5.32 12.32
N LEU A 602 -5.77 -6.45 12.18
CA LEU A 602 -7.09 -6.53 11.59
C LEU A 602 -8.13 -6.73 12.70
N ARG A 603 -9.23 -6.00 12.59
CA ARG A 603 -10.40 -6.16 13.47
C ARG A 603 -11.61 -6.54 12.63
N ASP A 604 -11.94 -7.83 12.63
CA ASP A 604 -13.11 -8.35 11.94
C ASP A 604 -14.29 -8.55 12.91
N THR A 605 -15.43 -9.00 12.40
CA THR A 605 -16.61 -9.26 13.27
C THR A 605 -16.44 -10.45 14.23
N ALA A 606 -15.43 -11.31 14.02
CA ALA A 606 -15.16 -12.50 14.82
C ALA A 606 -14.04 -12.31 15.85
N GLY A 607 -13.31 -11.19 15.81
CA GLY A 607 -12.28 -10.82 16.80
C GLY A 607 -11.07 -10.12 16.20
N GLU A 608 -9.97 -10.15 16.94
CA GLU A 608 -8.70 -9.57 16.52
C GLU A 608 -7.85 -10.60 15.77
N VAL A 609 -7.20 -10.16 14.69
CA VAL A 609 -6.30 -10.97 13.86
C VAL A 609 -5.05 -10.14 13.54
N TRP A 610 -3.89 -10.76 13.63
CA TRP A 610 -2.62 -10.13 13.30
C TRP A 610 -1.98 -10.83 12.11
N ILE A 611 -1.52 -10.03 11.14
CA ILE A 611 -0.72 -10.50 10.01
C ILE A 611 0.68 -9.94 10.19
N HIS A 612 1.67 -10.81 10.35
CA HIS A 612 3.08 -10.43 10.42
C HIS A 612 3.76 -10.80 9.10
N ASP A 613 4.12 -9.82 8.28
CA ASP A 613 4.82 -10.03 7.00
C ASP A 613 6.32 -9.80 7.19
N PHE A 614 7.10 -10.89 7.19
CA PHE A 614 8.55 -10.87 7.36
C PHE A 614 9.24 -10.76 6.01
N SER A 615 10.06 -9.73 5.85
CA SER A 615 10.93 -9.55 4.69
C SER A 615 12.30 -10.18 4.99
N MET A 616 12.69 -11.13 4.15
CA MET A 616 13.83 -12.00 4.42
C MET A 616 14.73 -12.15 3.19
N ARG A 617 16.01 -12.39 3.46
CA ARG A 617 17.02 -12.69 2.46
C ARG A 617 17.59 -14.08 2.70
N TYR A 618 17.68 -14.87 1.64
CA TYR A 618 18.41 -16.13 1.67
C TYR A 618 19.83 -15.87 1.16
N ALA A 619 20.85 -16.36 1.87
CA ALA A 619 22.25 -16.08 1.52
C ALA A 619 22.69 -16.72 0.19
N ARG A 620 21.90 -17.67 -0.33
CA ARG A 620 22.05 -18.24 -1.67
C ARG A 620 20.87 -17.84 -2.53
N GLN A 621 20.95 -18.08 -3.83
CA GLN A 621 19.73 -18.09 -4.64
C GLN A 621 18.83 -19.20 -4.10
N ILE A 622 17.63 -18.84 -3.62
CA ILE A 622 16.56 -19.83 -3.50
C ILE A 622 16.37 -20.30 -4.95
N GLY A 623 16.49 -21.61 -5.21
CA GLY A 623 16.35 -22.16 -6.56
C GLY A 623 14.96 -21.91 -7.15
N ASP A 624 14.31 -22.96 -7.66
CA ASP A 624 12.91 -22.81 -8.07
C ASP A 624 12.02 -22.57 -6.84
N PHE A 625 11.51 -21.35 -6.70
CA PHE A 625 10.51 -20.98 -5.69
C PHE A 625 9.15 -21.55 -6.13
N SER A 626 9.02 -22.86 -5.99
CA SER A 626 7.82 -23.61 -6.34
C SER A 626 6.85 -23.70 -5.16
N GLU A 627 5.60 -24.03 -5.46
CA GLU A 627 4.57 -24.34 -4.45
C GLU A 627 5.04 -25.47 -3.50
N GLN A 628 5.80 -26.44 -4.00
CA GLN A 628 6.36 -27.52 -3.20
C GLN A 628 7.43 -27.02 -2.21
N THR A 629 8.28 -26.08 -2.62
CA THR A 629 9.25 -25.45 -1.72
C THR A 629 8.54 -24.70 -0.61
N SER A 630 7.47 -23.97 -0.96
CA SER A 630 6.65 -23.26 0.01
C SER A 630 5.94 -24.19 0.99
N ALA A 631 5.35 -25.28 0.50
CA ALA A 631 4.71 -26.28 1.35
C ALA A 631 5.69 -26.96 2.32
N ARG A 632 6.87 -27.38 1.84
CA ARG A 632 7.92 -27.99 2.70
C ARG A 632 8.40 -27.03 3.78
N PHE A 633 8.61 -25.76 3.43
CA PHE A 633 9.01 -24.72 4.37
C PHE A 633 7.95 -24.52 5.46
N GLN A 634 6.69 -24.33 5.07
CA GLN A 634 5.58 -24.11 5.99
C GLN A 634 5.35 -25.32 6.91
N GLU A 635 5.39 -26.54 6.37
CA GLU A 635 5.26 -27.76 7.18
C GLU A 635 6.40 -27.86 8.22
N ALA A 636 7.64 -27.60 7.80
CA ALA A 636 8.78 -27.65 8.71
C ALA A 636 8.70 -26.57 9.79
N PHE A 637 8.37 -25.32 9.41
CA PHE A 637 8.16 -24.24 10.36
C PHE A 637 7.09 -24.62 11.39
N GLN A 638 5.95 -25.14 10.94
CA GLN A 638 4.88 -25.61 11.82
C GLN A 638 5.37 -26.70 12.79
N LYS A 639 6.12 -27.70 12.31
CA LYS A 639 6.62 -28.79 13.17
C LYS A 639 7.65 -28.32 14.20
N ILE A 640 8.45 -27.30 13.85
CA ILE A 640 9.38 -26.67 14.79
C ILE A 640 8.62 -25.83 15.81
N TRP A 641 7.62 -25.06 15.35
CA TRP A 641 6.74 -24.22 16.19
C TRP A 641 5.99 -25.05 17.25
N GLU A 642 5.49 -26.22 16.86
CA GLU A 642 4.82 -27.18 17.74
C GLU A 642 5.80 -27.92 18.68
N GLY A 643 7.11 -27.76 18.51
CA GLY A 643 8.13 -28.49 19.27
C GLY A 643 8.28 -29.97 18.88
N ALA A 644 7.69 -30.40 17.76
CA ALA A 644 7.80 -31.75 17.22
C ALA A 644 9.13 -32.00 16.48
N ALA A 645 9.83 -30.94 16.08
CA ALA A 645 11.17 -30.98 15.49
C ALA A 645 12.13 -30.03 16.22
N ASP A 646 13.44 -30.34 16.21
CA ASP A 646 14.46 -29.46 16.79
C ASP A 646 14.62 -28.15 15.99
N ASN A 647 14.84 -27.04 16.72
CA ASN A 647 15.14 -25.74 16.14
C ASN A 647 16.66 -25.51 16.12
N ASP A 648 17.35 -25.94 15.07
CA ASP A 648 18.80 -25.80 14.92
C ASP A 648 19.21 -25.58 13.46
N GLY A 649 20.49 -25.30 13.22
CA GLY A 649 21.01 -25.02 11.88
C GLY A 649 20.88 -26.16 10.85
N PHE A 650 20.51 -27.40 11.22
CA PHE A 650 20.20 -28.43 10.22
C PHE A 650 18.96 -28.07 9.40
N ASN A 651 18.08 -27.21 9.93
CA ASN A 651 16.88 -26.75 9.24
C ASN A 651 17.21 -25.95 7.94
N GLN A 652 18.43 -25.44 7.79
CA GLN A 652 18.90 -24.82 6.54
C GLN A 652 18.83 -25.77 5.34
N LEU A 653 18.91 -27.08 5.56
CA LEU A 653 18.85 -28.11 4.51
C LEU A 653 17.47 -28.21 3.84
N ILE A 654 16.42 -27.66 4.46
CA ILE A 654 15.07 -27.61 3.88
C ILE A 654 15.09 -26.76 2.62
N LEU A 655 15.73 -25.59 2.67
CA LEU A 655 15.89 -24.71 1.52
C LEU A 655 17.14 -25.06 0.70
N ALA A 656 18.27 -25.37 1.34
CA ALA A 656 19.54 -25.61 0.64
C ALA A 656 19.52 -26.90 -0.20
N ALA A 657 18.94 -27.98 0.32
CA ALA A 657 18.91 -29.29 -0.31
C ALA A 657 17.49 -29.74 -0.70
N GLY A 658 16.46 -28.93 -0.44
CA GLY A 658 15.07 -29.26 -0.79
C GLY A 658 14.47 -30.40 0.06
N LEU A 659 15.03 -30.64 1.26
CA LEU A 659 14.61 -31.74 2.12
C LEU A 659 13.34 -31.42 2.91
N SER A 660 12.55 -32.45 3.20
CA SER A 660 11.51 -32.37 4.23
C SER A 660 12.12 -32.36 5.64
N TRP A 661 11.38 -31.84 6.63
CA TRP A 661 11.81 -31.86 8.03
C TRP A 661 12.15 -33.28 8.53
N ARG A 662 11.45 -34.31 8.03
CA ARG A 662 11.72 -35.72 8.36
C ARG A 662 13.05 -36.21 7.80
N GLN A 663 13.40 -35.84 6.57
CA GLN A 663 14.69 -36.21 5.98
C GLN A 663 15.84 -35.51 6.72
N VAL A 664 15.64 -34.27 7.16
CA VAL A 664 16.62 -33.55 8.00
C VAL A 664 16.87 -34.28 9.33
N ILE A 665 15.85 -34.89 9.94
CA ILE A 665 16.01 -35.68 11.17
C ILE A 665 16.99 -36.84 11.00
N ILE A 666 17.08 -37.47 9.82
CA ILE A 666 18.05 -38.56 9.57
C ILE A 666 19.48 -38.04 9.75
N LEU A 667 19.80 -36.91 9.12
CA LEU A 667 21.13 -36.30 9.19
C LEU A 667 21.41 -35.77 10.59
N ARG A 668 20.41 -35.16 11.24
CA ARG A 668 20.53 -34.71 12.63
C ARG A 668 20.85 -35.88 13.56
N ALA A 669 20.13 -36.99 13.45
CA ALA A 669 20.35 -38.19 14.27
C ALA A 669 21.74 -38.82 14.04
N TYR A 670 22.19 -38.93 12.78
CA TYR A 670 23.55 -39.38 12.48
C TYR A 670 24.62 -38.44 13.02
N SER A 671 24.42 -37.12 12.92
CA SER A 671 25.35 -36.15 13.51
C SER A 671 25.47 -36.31 15.03
N GLN A 672 24.36 -36.54 15.72
CA GLN A 672 24.38 -36.76 17.17
C GLN A 672 25.07 -38.06 17.53
N TYR A 673 24.89 -39.12 16.75
CA TYR A 673 25.64 -40.36 16.93
C TYR A 673 27.15 -40.16 16.71
N LEU A 674 27.56 -39.39 15.68
CA LEU A 674 28.97 -39.03 15.45
C LEU A 674 29.57 -38.27 16.64
N GLN A 675 28.81 -37.33 17.22
CA GLN A 675 29.24 -36.61 18.41
C GLN A 675 29.45 -37.57 19.60
N GLN A 676 28.57 -38.54 19.80
CA GLN A 676 28.67 -39.54 20.88
C GLN A 676 29.86 -40.51 20.72
N ILE A 677 30.42 -40.66 19.52
CA ILE A 677 31.68 -41.40 19.29
C ILE A 677 32.93 -40.50 19.31
N LYS A 678 32.76 -39.21 19.68
CA LYS A 678 33.81 -38.20 19.86
C LYS A 678 34.57 -37.84 18.58
N THR A 679 33.84 -37.64 17.47
CA THR A 679 34.44 -37.03 16.27
C THR A 679 35.00 -35.63 16.57
N PRO A 680 36.10 -35.20 15.93
CA PRO A 680 36.79 -33.95 16.27
C PRO A 680 36.08 -32.68 15.78
N TYR A 681 35.00 -32.82 15.00
CA TYR A 681 34.32 -31.70 14.35
C TYR A 681 33.18 -31.14 15.22
N SER A 682 33.09 -29.81 15.31
CA SER A 682 31.99 -29.15 16.01
C SER A 682 30.68 -29.26 15.22
N ARG A 683 29.55 -29.25 15.94
CA ARG A 683 28.20 -29.32 15.34
C ARG A 683 27.97 -28.23 14.29
N SER A 684 28.36 -26.99 14.59
CA SER A 684 28.22 -25.87 13.65
C SER A 684 29.05 -26.07 12.38
N TYR A 685 30.23 -26.69 12.49
CA TYR A 685 31.04 -27.00 11.31
C TYR A 685 30.41 -28.09 10.45
N VAL A 686 29.89 -29.16 11.07
CA VAL A 686 29.16 -30.23 10.37
C VAL A 686 27.94 -29.67 9.61
N ILE A 687 27.13 -28.83 10.27
CA ILE A 687 25.97 -28.17 9.63
C ILE A 687 26.41 -27.36 8.41
N ARG A 688 27.49 -26.57 8.54
CA ARG A 688 28.03 -25.78 7.43
C ARG A 688 28.47 -26.67 6.26
N SER A 689 29.20 -27.76 6.53
CA SER A 689 29.66 -28.71 5.51
C SER A 689 28.48 -29.33 4.76
N LEU A 690 27.46 -29.84 5.47
CA LEU A 690 26.27 -30.40 4.82
C LEU A 690 25.53 -29.34 3.98
N THR A 691 25.40 -28.13 4.51
CA THR A 691 24.71 -27.04 3.83
C THR A 691 25.47 -26.57 2.59
N GLN A 692 26.81 -26.60 2.58
CA GLN A 692 27.66 -26.25 1.42
C GLN A 692 27.60 -27.27 0.28
N HIS A 693 27.26 -28.52 0.57
CA HIS A 693 27.24 -29.60 -0.41
C HIS A 693 25.85 -30.25 -0.56
N PRO A 694 24.81 -29.48 -0.97
CA PRO A 694 23.42 -29.94 -0.96
C PRO A 694 23.17 -31.13 -1.90
N ASP A 695 23.88 -31.25 -3.01
CA ASP A 695 23.69 -32.35 -3.95
C ASP A 695 24.25 -33.68 -3.41
N ILE A 696 25.33 -33.62 -2.63
CA ILE A 696 25.84 -34.78 -1.88
C ILE A 696 24.80 -35.17 -0.82
N VAL A 697 24.25 -34.20 -0.09
CA VAL A 697 23.21 -34.45 0.92
C VAL A 697 21.97 -35.10 0.31
N LYS A 698 21.49 -34.64 -0.85
CA LYS A 698 20.38 -35.30 -1.57
C LYS A 698 20.73 -36.74 -1.91
N ALA A 699 21.91 -36.98 -2.50
CA ALA A 699 22.36 -38.32 -2.84
C ALA A 699 22.49 -39.23 -1.60
N MET A 700 22.88 -38.70 -0.43
CA MET A 700 22.88 -39.45 0.83
C MET A 700 21.47 -39.88 1.27
N ILE A 701 20.48 -39.00 1.13
CA ILE A 701 19.08 -39.31 1.44
C ILE A 701 18.50 -40.31 0.44
N GLU A 702 18.86 -40.19 -0.84
CA GLU A 702 18.52 -41.18 -1.87
C GLU A 702 19.13 -42.55 -1.56
N LEU A 703 20.41 -42.60 -1.17
CA LEU A 703 21.08 -43.82 -0.71
C LEU A 703 20.37 -44.43 0.51
N PHE A 704 20.02 -43.62 1.50
CA PHE A 704 19.28 -44.08 2.68
C PHE A 704 17.92 -44.68 2.28
N THR A 705 17.18 -43.98 1.42
CA THR A 705 15.85 -44.42 0.95
C THR A 705 15.95 -45.72 0.15
N LEU A 706 16.91 -45.82 -0.77
CA LEU A 706 17.15 -47.02 -1.58
C LEU A 706 17.51 -48.25 -0.72
N ARG A 707 18.18 -48.04 0.42
CA ARG A 707 18.54 -49.13 1.33
C ARG A 707 17.40 -49.57 2.22
N PHE A 708 16.59 -48.64 2.72
CA PHE A 708 15.69 -48.93 3.84
C PHE A 708 14.20 -48.83 3.54
N ASP A 709 13.79 -48.24 2.41
CA ASP A 709 12.37 -48.17 2.05
C ASP A 709 11.86 -49.57 1.62
N PRO A 710 10.93 -50.19 2.38
CA PRO A 710 10.40 -51.52 2.03
C PRO A 710 9.62 -51.53 0.72
N LYS A 711 9.16 -50.37 0.23
CA LYS A 711 8.44 -50.25 -1.05
C LYS A 711 9.38 -50.19 -2.26
N VAL A 712 10.66 -49.88 -2.04
CA VAL A 712 11.66 -49.81 -3.11
C VAL A 712 12.27 -51.18 -3.35
N LYS A 713 12.23 -51.66 -4.60
CA LYS A 713 12.85 -52.94 -4.97
C LYS A 713 14.38 -52.80 -4.92
N ARG A 714 15.01 -53.60 -4.06
CA ARG A 714 16.47 -53.61 -3.91
C ARG A 714 17.17 -53.96 -5.23
N SER A 715 18.12 -53.12 -5.62
CA SER A 715 18.96 -53.33 -6.80
C SER A 715 20.40 -52.99 -6.45
N GLU A 716 21.28 -54.00 -6.45
CA GLU A 716 22.71 -53.78 -6.23
C GLU A 716 23.33 -52.86 -7.29
N VAL A 717 22.79 -52.89 -8.51
CA VAL A 717 23.22 -52.02 -9.60
C VAL A 717 22.91 -50.55 -9.29
N GLN A 718 21.70 -50.26 -8.82
CA GLN A 718 21.32 -48.89 -8.42
C GLN A 718 22.11 -48.43 -7.18
N LEU A 719 22.34 -49.33 -6.22
CA LEU A 719 23.14 -49.03 -5.03
C LEU A 719 24.59 -48.67 -5.39
N LYS A 720 25.22 -49.44 -6.27
CA LYS A 720 26.56 -49.13 -6.78
C LYS A 720 26.55 -47.80 -7.55
N LYS A 721 25.54 -47.55 -8.39
CA LYS A 721 25.42 -46.30 -9.15
C LYS A 721 25.36 -45.07 -8.24
N ILE A 722 24.51 -45.08 -7.20
CA ILE A 722 24.39 -43.93 -6.29
C ILE A 722 25.67 -43.75 -5.45
N LEU A 723 26.34 -44.83 -5.04
CA LEU A 723 27.62 -44.75 -4.35
C LEU A 723 28.72 -44.16 -5.25
N THR A 724 28.80 -44.58 -6.52
CA THR A 724 29.74 -43.99 -7.48
C THR A 724 29.43 -42.51 -7.71
N GLN A 725 28.15 -42.13 -7.81
CA GLN A 725 27.76 -40.73 -7.92
C GLN A 725 28.19 -39.92 -6.70
N ILE A 726 27.99 -40.44 -5.49
CA ILE A 726 28.43 -39.78 -4.26
C ILE A 726 29.95 -39.61 -4.25
N GLU A 727 30.71 -40.64 -4.63
CA GLU A 727 32.18 -40.55 -4.73
C GLU A 727 32.63 -39.47 -5.73
N THR A 728 32.03 -39.42 -6.92
CA THR A 728 32.33 -38.36 -7.91
C THR A 728 32.02 -36.96 -7.38
N LEU A 729 30.93 -36.79 -6.61
CA LEU A 729 30.63 -35.50 -6.00
C LEU A 729 31.64 -35.16 -4.89
N LEU A 730 32.07 -36.15 -4.09
CA LEU A 730 33.07 -35.97 -3.03
C LEU A 730 34.45 -35.54 -3.59
N GLU A 731 34.83 -36.02 -4.77
CA GLU A 731 36.08 -35.60 -5.45
C GLU A 731 36.12 -34.08 -5.74
N SER A 732 34.95 -33.43 -5.84
CA SER A 732 34.83 -31.99 -6.06
C SER A 732 34.91 -31.14 -4.78
N VAL A 733 34.97 -31.76 -3.60
CA VAL A 733 35.03 -31.07 -2.31
C VAL A 733 36.45 -30.56 -2.06
N SER A 734 36.62 -29.24 -1.98
CA SER A 734 37.94 -28.60 -1.86
C SER A 734 38.56 -28.72 -0.46
N SER A 735 37.74 -28.84 0.59
CA SER A 735 38.20 -28.97 1.97
C SER A 735 38.29 -30.42 2.41
N LEU A 736 39.48 -30.87 2.81
CA LEU A 736 39.71 -32.23 3.30
C LEU A 736 38.87 -32.58 4.54
N ASP A 737 38.61 -31.61 5.41
CA ASP A 737 37.79 -31.85 6.59
C ASP A 737 36.30 -31.98 6.24
N GLU A 738 35.82 -31.23 5.24
CA GLU A 738 34.44 -31.38 4.76
C GLU A 738 34.24 -32.72 4.07
N ASP A 739 35.20 -33.16 3.25
CA ASP A 739 35.20 -34.49 2.64
C ASP A 739 35.13 -35.59 3.71
N LYS A 740 35.97 -35.53 4.76
CA LYS A 740 35.93 -36.48 5.88
C LYS A 740 34.59 -36.49 6.61
N ILE A 741 33.99 -35.32 6.84
CA ILE A 741 32.67 -35.21 7.46
C ILE A 741 31.65 -35.93 6.58
N LEU A 742 31.56 -35.57 5.30
CA LEU A 742 30.58 -36.14 4.37
C LEU A 742 30.75 -37.66 4.22
N ARG A 743 31.99 -38.15 4.11
CA ARG A 743 32.30 -39.59 4.07
C ARG A 743 31.88 -40.31 5.34
N SER A 744 31.98 -39.66 6.51
CA SER A 744 31.53 -40.24 7.78
C SER A 744 30.01 -40.45 7.80
N PHE A 745 29.22 -39.54 7.22
CA PHE A 745 27.77 -39.73 7.07
C PHE A 745 27.44 -40.89 6.12
N VAL A 746 28.11 -40.97 4.97
CA VAL A 746 27.94 -42.08 4.02
C VAL A 746 28.28 -43.42 4.68
N ASN A 747 29.40 -43.48 5.42
CA ASN A 747 29.81 -44.66 6.17
C ASN A 747 28.79 -45.05 7.25
N LEU A 748 28.18 -44.09 7.96
CA LEU A 748 27.12 -44.38 8.94
C LEU A 748 25.85 -44.91 8.30
N VAL A 749 25.45 -44.33 7.16
CA VAL A 749 24.34 -44.88 6.36
C VAL A 749 24.68 -46.34 6.08
N MET A 750 25.83 -46.62 5.45
CA MET A 750 26.28 -47.99 5.10
C MET A 750 26.38 -48.95 6.29
N SER A 751 26.81 -48.48 7.45
CA SER A 751 26.94 -49.27 8.69
C SER A 751 25.61 -49.50 9.42
N THR A 752 24.54 -48.83 9.01
CA THR A 752 23.20 -49.06 9.55
C THR A 752 22.64 -50.37 9.00
N LEU A 753 22.10 -51.18 9.90
CA LEU A 753 21.54 -52.51 9.64
C LEU A 753 20.01 -52.49 9.53
N ARG A 754 19.34 -51.69 10.37
CA ARG A 754 17.87 -51.55 10.43
C ARG A 754 17.48 -50.14 10.84
N THR A 755 16.31 -49.67 10.41
CA THR A 755 15.72 -48.40 10.85
C THR A 755 14.20 -48.47 10.85
N ASN A 756 13.56 -47.68 11.73
CA ASN A 756 12.10 -47.58 11.84
C ASN A 756 11.53 -46.37 11.07
N TYR A 757 12.34 -45.65 10.29
CA TYR A 757 11.94 -44.41 9.60
C TYR A 757 10.65 -44.55 8.78
N PHE A 758 10.45 -45.70 8.14
CA PHE A 758 9.30 -46.01 7.26
C PHE A 758 8.10 -46.59 8.01
N GLN A 759 8.19 -46.82 9.31
CA GLN A 759 7.06 -47.22 10.13
C GLN A 759 6.15 -46.02 10.43
N THR A 760 4.86 -46.31 10.55
CA THR A 760 3.84 -45.37 11.01
C THR A 760 3.43 -45.68 12.44
N ALA A 761 2.92 -44.67 13.14
CA ALA A 761 2.21 -44.82 14.39
C ALA A 761 0.78 -45.35 14.14
N ALA A 762 0.05 -45.63 15.23
CA ALA A 762 -1.31 -46.19 15.16
C ALA A 762 -2.32 -45.29 14.43
N ASP A 763 -2.09 -43.98 14.38
CA ASP A 763 -2.92 -43.00 13.65
C ASP A 763 -2.56 -42.89 12.15
N GLY A 764 -1.68 -43.76 11.66
CA GLY A 764 -1.20 -43.76 10.27
C GLY A 764 -0.16 -42.67 9.97
N LYS A 765 0.20 -41.82 10.94
CA LYS A 765 1.21 -40.77 10.75
C LYS A 765 2.62 -41.32 10.99
N PRO A 766 3.64 -40.63 10.47
CA PRO A 766 5.02 -40.77 10.92
C PRO A 766 5.21 -40.88 12.44
N LYS A 767 6.08 -41.79 12.89
CA LYS A 767 6.54 -41.81 14.29
C LYS A 767 7.34 -40.53 14.63
N SER A 768 7.21 -40.05 15.86
CA SER A 768 7.88 -38.84 16.38
C SER A 768 9.36 -39.06 16.75
N TYR A 769 9.84 -40.29 16.61
CA TYR A 769 11.20 -40.71 16.93
C TYR A 769 11.75 -41.59 15.81
N LEU A 770 13.08 -41.60 15.68
CA LEU A 770 13.85 -42.35 14.69
C LEU A 770 14.83 -43.26 15.41
N SER A 771 15.00 -44.47 14.91
CA SER A 771 15.91 -45.47 15.48
C SER A 771 16.78 -46.10 14.42
N PHE A 772 18.03 -46.37 14.79
CA PHE A 772 19.02 -47.05 13.97
C PHE A 772 19.64 -48.20 14.74
N LYS A 773 19.67 -49.39 14.13
CA LYS A 773 20.55 -50.49 14.58
C LYS A 773 21.81 -50.41 13.74
N ILE A 774 22.96 -50.22 14.37
CA ILE A 774 24.25 -49.97 13.73
C ILE A 774 25.18 -51.15 14.03
N ASP A 775 26.03 -51.50 13.06
CA ASP A 775 27.20 -52.36 13.24
C ASP A 775 28.44 -51.50 13.57
N PRO A 776 28.88 -51.43 14.84
CA PRO A 776 30.06 -50.66 15.25
C PRO A 776 31.36 -51.09 14.56
N SER A 777 31.44 -52.33 14.06
CA SER A 777 32.65 -52.84 13.43
C SER A 777 32.95 -52.17 12.08
N GLN A 778 31.89 -51.71 11.40
CA GLN A 778 31.92 -51.06 10.09
C GLN A 778 32.02 -49.52 10.17
N VAL A 779 31.81 -48.95 11.37
CA VAL A 779 31.90 -47.50 11.59
C VAL A 779 33.37 -47.07 11.65
N SER A 780 33.75 -46.15 10.77
CA SER A 780 35.07 -45.54 10.75
C SER A 780 35.38 -44.82 12.07
N ASN A 781 36.61 -44.95 12.57
CA ASN A 781 37.08 -44.33 13.82
C ASN A 781 36.29 -44.71 15.09
N MET A 782 35.57 -45.84 15.09
CA MET A 782 34.81 -46.29 16.24
C MET A 782 35.70 -46.58 17.47
N PRO A 783 35.45 -45.95 18.65
CA PRO A 783 36.23 -46.18 19.86
C PRO A 783 36.19 -47.63 20.36
N LEU A 784 37.29 -48.10 20.95
CA LEU A 784 37.38 -49.44 21.54
C LEU A 784 36.83 -49.51 22.98
N PRO A 785 36.28 -50.66 23.41
CA PRO A 785 35.91 -51.84 22.62
C PRO A 785 34.64 -51.57 21.82
N ARG A 786 34.51 -52.26 20.69
CA ARG A 786 33.34 -52.16 19.81
C ARG A 786 32.28 -53.17 20.26
N PRO A 787 31.06 -52.73 20.63
CA PRO A 787 29.92 -53.62 20.81
C PRO A 787 29.60 -54.37 19.52
N MET A 788 28.88 -55.49 19.61
CA MET A 788 28.38 -56.21 18.43
C MET A 788 27.29 -55.39 17.72
N PHE A 789 26.38 -54.80 18.49
CA PHE A 789 25.32 -53.93 17.96
C PHE A 789 25.12 -52.72 18.85
N GLU A 790 24.75 -51.60 18.22
CA GLU A 790 24.27 -50.41 18.89
C GLU A 790 22.89 -50.04 18.35
N ILE A 791 21.92 -49.87 19.24
CA ILE A 791 20.63 -49.27 18.87
C ILE A 791 20.64 -47.83 19.37
N PHE A 792 20.60 -46.88 18.44
CA PHE A 792 20.50 -45.45 18.72
C PHE A 792 19.07 -44.98 18.45
N VAL A 793 18.47 -44.29 19.42
CA VAL A 793 17.11 -43.74 19.33
C VAL A 793 17.18 -42.23 19.51
N PHE A 794 16.57 -41.50 18.58
CA PHE A 794 16.61 -40.06 18.48
C PHE A 794 15.20 -39.49 18.35
N SER A 795 14.90 -38.43 19.10
CA SER A 795 13.69 -37.61 18.96
C SER A 795 13.97 -36.16 19.36
N ALA A 796 12.99 -35.27 19.18
CA ALA A 796 13.07 -33.89 19.67
C ALA A 796 13.10 -33.80 21.21
N GLN A 797 12.66 -34.84 21.92
CA GLN A 797 12.55 -34.86 23.39
C GLN A 797 13.67 -35.65 24.07
N MET A 798 14.25 -36.65 23.39
CA MET A 798 15.25 -37.54 23.99
C MET A 798 16.23 -38.12 22.97
N GLU A 799 17.38 -38.54 23.49
CA GLU A 799 18.41 -39.31 22.78
C GLU A 799 18.82 -40.51 23.64
N GLY A 800 19.02 -41.68 23.05
CA GLY A 800 19.39 -42.88 23.78
C GLY A 800 20.20 -43.87 22.96
N VAL A 801 21.04 -44.65 23.65
CA VAL A 801 21.86 -45.70 23.03
C VAL A 801 21.79 -46.98 23.86
N HIS A 802 21.70 -48.12 23.18
CA HIS A 802 21.78 -49.44 23.79
C HIS A 802 22.89 -50.26 23.12
N LEU A 803 23.90 -50.62 23.92
CA LEU A 803 25.12 -51.31 23.50
C LEU A 803 25.03 -52.79 23.88
N ARG A 804 25.22 -53.69 22.91
CA ARG A 804 25.20 -55.15 23.13
C ARG A 804 26.54 -55.78 22.80
N GLY A 805 27.09 -56.55 23.74
CA GLY A 805 28.29 -57.35 23.52
C GLY A 805 28.07 -58.63 22.69
N GLY A 806 26.82 -59.02 22.44
CA GLY A 806 26.48 -60.23 21.67
C GLY A 806 24.98 -60.38 21.39
N LYS A 807 24.61 -61.46 20.67
CA LYS A 807 23.21 -61.78 20.31
C LYS A 807 22.33 -62.06 21.52
N VAL A 808 22.88 -62.62 22.60
CA VAL A 808 22.12 -62.89 23.83
C VAL A 808 22.80 -62.12 24.96
N ALA A 809 22.26 -60.93 25.26
CA ALA A 809 22.88 -59.96 26.17
C ALA A 809 21.86 -59.37 27.15
N ARG A 810 22.29 -59.07 28.39
CA ARG A 810 21.45 -58.45 29.43
C ARG A 810 22.13 -57.26 30.10
N GLY A 811 21.35 -56.21 30.36
CA GLY A 811 21.85 -54.92 30.81
C GLY A 811 20.76 -53.98 31.29
N GLY A 812 21.13 -53.09 32.22
CA GLY A 812 20.24 -52.03 32.70
C GLY A 812 20.18 -50.81 31.78
N LEU A 813 19.08 -50.05 31.83
CA LEU A 813 18.92 -48.77 31.14
C LEU A 813 19.06 -47.60 32.11
N ARG A 814 20.02 -46.70 31.89
CA ARG A 814 20.27 -45.53 32.75
C ARG A 814 19.59 -44.27 32.21
N TRP A 815 18.95 -43.50 33.08
CA TRP A 815 18.69 -42.09 32.78
C TRP A 815 19.95 -41.29 33.14
N SER A 816 20.60 -40.70 32.14
CA SER A 816 21.84 -39.93 32.29
C SER A 816 21.55 -38.43 32.24
N ASP A 817 22.33 -37.68 33.01
CA ASP A 817 22.43 -36.22 32.96
C ASP A 817 23.55 -35.73 32.03
N ARG A 818 24.34 -36.64 31.43
CA ARG A 818 25.49 -36.35 30.58
C ARG A 818 25.12 -36.18 29.11
N MET A 819 24.46 -35.08 28.75
CA MET A 819 24.00 -34.85 27.36
C MET A 819 25.11 -34.98 26.31
N GLU A 820 26.32 -34.48 26.60
CA GLU A 820 27.41 -34.44 25.62
C GLU A 820 28.13 -35.77 25.39
N ASP A 821 28.11 -36.70 26.36
CA ASP A 821 28.89 -37.94 26.27
C ASP A 821 28.30 -39.16 26.98
N PHE A 822 26.97 -39.22 27.14
CA PHE A 822 26.28 -40.36 27.78
C PHE A 822 26.64 -41.72 27.16
N ARG A 823 26.96 -41.80 25.85
CA ARG A 823 27.43 -43.06 25.25
C ARG A 823 28.74 -43.55 25.88
N THR A 824 29.64 -42.64 26.27
CA THR A 824 30.90 -42.99 26.95
C THR A 824 30.62 -43.59 28.33
N GLU A 825 29.66 -43.03 29.06
CA GLU A 825 29.18 -43.58 30.33
C GLU A 825 28.59 -44.98 30.13
N VAL A 826 27.67 -45.13 29.19
CA VAL A 826 27.00 -46.40 28.88
C VAL A 826 28.03 -47.46 28.43
N LEU A 827 29.03 -47.08 27.63
CA LEU A 827 30.11 -47.97 27.21
C LEU A 827 30.95 -48.45 28.39
N GLY A 828 31.31 -47.57 29.32
CA GLY A 828 32.02 -47.94 30.55
C GLY A 828 31.23 -48.95 31.40
N LEU A 829 29.93 -48.73 31.54
CA LEU A 829 29.02 -49.62 32.26
C LEU A 829 28.83 -50.97 31.55
N MET A 830 28.74 -50.98 30.22
CA MET A 830 28.69 -52.21 29.43
C MET A 830 29.96 -53.04 29.63
N LYS A 831 31.15 -52.41 29.62
CA LYS A 831 32.42 -53.11 29.89
C LYS A 831 32.40 -53.81 31.25
N ALA A 832 32.00 -53.09 32.30
CA ALA A 832 31.88 -53.65 33.64
C ALA A 832 30.87 -54.82 33.67
N GLN A 833 29.74 -54.69 32.97
CA GLN A 833 28.73 -55.75 32.86
C GLN A 833 29.26 -56.98 32.11
N THR A 834 30.05 -56.80 31.06
CA THR A 834 30.66 -57.90 30.31
C THR A 834 31.67 -58.67 31.17
N VAL A 835 32.51 -57.97 31.93
CA VAL A 835 33.43 -58.61 32.90
C VAL A 835 32.65 -59.37 33.97
N LYS A 836 31.59 -58.77 34.52
CA LYS A 836 30.69 -59.41 35.49
C LYS A 836 30.04 -60.67 34.92
N ASN A 837 29.67 -60.65 33.64
CA ASN A 837 28.99 -61.75 32.97
C ASN A 837 29.94 -62.81 32.38
N THR A 838 31.26 -62.71 32.55
CA THR A 838 32.24 -63.64 31.95
C THR A 838 31.98 -65.12 32.32
N VAL A 839 31.34 -65.38 33.46
CA VAL A 839 31.05 -66.73 33.98
C VAL A 839 29.58 -67.15 33.79
N ILE A 840 28.74 -66.32 33.15
CA ILE A 840 27.30 -66.58 32.94
C ILE A 840 26.86 -66.31 31.49
N VAL A 841 25.93 -67.10 30.97
CA VAL A 841 25.09 -66.69 29.83
C VAL A 841 23.92 -65.90 30.42
N PRO A 842 23.61 -64.66 30.00
CA PRO A 842 24.00 -63.94 28.78
C PRO A 842 25.22 -63.00 28.93
N VAL A 843 25.83 -62.56 27.80
CA VAL A 843 26.90 -61.53 27.81
C VAL A 843 26.39 -60.15 28.24
N GLY A 844 27.29 -59.18 28.45
CA GLY A 844 26.92 -57.84 28.90
C GLY A 844 26.24 -56.98 27.84
N SER A 845 25.16 -56.28 28.23
CA SER A 845 24.64 -55.11 27.52
C SER A 845 24.46 -53.94 28.48
N LYS A 846 24.28 -52.74 27.94
CA LYS A 846 23.88 -51.56 28.72
C LYS A 846 23.21 -50.56 27.80
N GLY A 847 22.18 -49.88 28.30
CA GLY A 847 21.67 -48.70 27.62
C GLY A 847 21.64 -47.47 28.51
N GLY A 848 21.47 -46.32 27.89
CA GLY A 848 21.21 -45.08 28.59
C GLY A 848 20.63 -44.03 27.67
N PHE A 849 19.88 -43.11 28.26
CA PHE A 849 19.19 -42.04 27.55
C PHE A 849 19.25 -40.72 28.32
N VAL A 850 19.13 -39.63 27.58
CA VAL A 850 19.07 -38.25 28.06
C VAL A 850 17.75 -37.62 27.62
N VAL A 851 17.21 -36.71 28.43
CA VAL A 851 16.00 -35.94 28.13
C VAL A 851 16.44 -34.52 27.77
N LYS A 852 16.14 -34.07 26.55
CA LYS A 852 16.61 -32.79 26.01
C LYS A 852 15.90 -31.58 26.61
N ARG A 853 14.61 -31.74 26.94
CA ARG A 853 13.75 -30.67 27.44
C ARG A 853 13.04 -31.16 28.70
N LEU A 854 13.50 -30.68 29.85
CA LEU A 854 12.83 -30.94 31.14
C LEU A 854 11.93 -29.75 31.49
N PRO A 855 10.69 -29.96 31.93
CA PRO A 855 9.80 -28.89 32.37
C PRO A 855 10.22 -28.41 33.77
N ALA A 856 11.30 -27.62 33.83
CA ALA A 856 11.96 -27.22 35.08
C ALA A 856 11.06 -26.41 36.03
N GLU A 857 10.07 -25.68 35.49
CA GLU A 857 9.18 -24.81 36.27
C GLU A 857 7.86 -25.48 36.69
N GLU A 858 7.60 -26.73 36.24
CA GLU A 858 6.30 -27.38 36.44
C GLU A 858 6.30 -28.49 37.51
N GLY A 859 7.37 -28.59 38.30
CA GLY A 859 7.47 -29.48 39.46
C GLY A 859 7.95 -30.91 39.16
N ARG A 860 8.22 -31.67 40.24
CA ARG A 860 8.85 -33.00 40.19
C ARG A 860 7.99 -34.05 39.48
N GLU A 861 6.67 -33.98 39.63
CA GLU A 861 5.73 -34.94 39.06
C GLU A 861 5.72 -34.87 37.53
N LYS A 862 5.54 -33.67 36.95
CA LYS A 862 5.58 -33.46 35.50
C LYS A 862 6.96 -33.74 34.91
N THR A 863 8.03 -33.41 35.63
CA THR A 863 9.39 -33.81 35.25
C THR A 863 9.51 -35.33 35.13
N MET A 864 9.03 -36.08 36.13
CA MET A 864 9.07 -37.54 36.11
C MET A 864 8.19 -38.12 34.99
N ALA A 865 7.02 -37.54 34.73
CA ALA A 865 6.15 -37.95 33.63
C ALA A 865 6.84 -37.80 32.27
N ALA A 866 7.54 -36.68 32.03
CA ALA A 866 8.33 -36.46 30.82
C ALA A 866 9.47 -37.48 30.67
N VAL A 867 10.18 -37.78 31.76
CA VAL A 867 11.24 -38.81 31.78
C VAL A 867 10.68 -40.19 31.45
N ILE A 868 9.53 -40.55 32.04
CA ILE A 868 8.84 -41.81 31.76
C ILE A 868 8.44 -41.91 30.28
N GLU A 869 7.94 -40.83 29.68
CA GLU A 869 7.56 -40.86 28.26
C GLU A 869 8.76 -40.97 27.32
N CYS A 870 9.87 -40.31 27.68
CA CYS A 870 11.15 -40.49 26.98
C CYS A 870 11.67 -41.93 27.11
N TYR A 871 11.51 -42.55 28.29
CA TYR A 871 11.85 -43.94 28.52
C TYR A 871 10.99 -44.90 27.68
N ARG A 872 9.67 -44.67 27.61
CA ARG A 872 8.77 -45.43 26.72
C ARG A 872 9.18 -45.28 25.27
N THR A 873 9.47 -44.06 24.82
CA THR A 873 9.96 -43.79 23.46
C THR A 873 11.23 -44.57 23.16
N PHE A 874 12.17 -44.62 24.11
CA PHE A 874 13.41 -45.38 23.95
C PHE A 874 13.16 -46.89 23.79
N LEU A 875 12.28 -47.46 24.62
CA LEU A 875 11.89 -48.86 24.53
C LEU A 875 11.19 -49.19 23.22
N ARG A 876 10.22 -48.36 22.81
CA ARG A 876 9.51 -48.49 21.53
C ARG A 876 10.49 -48.45 20.35
N GLY A 877 11.45 -47.51 20.37
CA GLY A 877 12.50 -47.43 19.34
C GLY A 877 13.39 -48.67 19.24
N MET A 878 13.69 -49.33 20.36
CA MET A 878 14.43 -50.61 20.33
C MET A 878 13.58 -51.77 19.84
N LEU A 879 12.32 -51.87 20.30
CA LEU A 879 11.40 -52.93 19.90
C LEU A 879 11.00 -52.82 18.42
N ASP A 880 10.91 -51.60 17.88
CA ASP A 880 10.65 -51.33 16.46
C ASP A 880 11.70 -51.97 15.52
N LEU A 881 12.89 -52.31 16.03
CA LEU A 881 14.00 -52.89 15.26
C LEU A 881 14.32 -54.35 15.63
N THR A 882 13.69 -54.88 16.68
CA THR A 882 13.97 -56.21 17.24
C THR A 882 12.96 -57.22 16.71
N ASP A 883 13.42 -58.38 16.21
CA ASP A 883 12.50 -59.42 15.76
C ASP A 883 11.71 -60.00 16.94
N ASN A 884 10.49 -60.46 16.70
CA ASN A 884 9.68 -61.14 17.70
C ASN A 884 9.68 -62.67 17.46
N LEU A 885 9.24 -63.44 18.45
CA LEU A 885 9.10 -64.90 18.34
C LEU A 885 7.64 -65.29 18.60
N VAL A 886 6.95 -65.79 17.57
CA VAL A 886 5.57 -66.30 17.70
C VAL A 886 5.63 -67.82 17.64
N GLY A 887 5.54 -68.47 18.80
CA GLY A 887 5.84 -69.89 18.94
C GLY A 887 7.32 -70.16 18.68
N THR A 888 7.64 -70.79 17.54
CA THR A 888 9.02 -71.03 17.09
C THR A 888 9.41 -70.20 15.87
N GLU A 889 8.49 -69.41 15.32
CA GLU A 889 8.73 -68.62 14.11
C GLU A 889 9.22 -67.21 14.45
N VAL A 890 10.26 -66.78 13.74
CA VAL A 890 10.80 -65.43 13.84
C VAL A 890 9.94 -64.50 12.98
N VAL A 891 9.35 -63.49 13.61
CA VAL A 891 8.54 -62.47 12.95
C VAL A 891 9.29 -61.15 12.99
N SER A 892 9.59 -60.59 11.82
CA SER A 892 10.27 -59.29 11.74
C SER A 892 9.31 -58.12 11.92
N PRO A 893 9.78 -56.97 12.44
CA PRO A 893 8.95 -55.78 12.57
C PRO A 893 8.44 -55.27 11.22
N ASP A 894 7.24 -54.71 11.22
CA ASP A 894 6.60 -54.16 10.03
C ASP A 894 7.46 -53.05 9.39
N ASN A 895 7.48 -53.02 8.05
CA ASN A 895 8.17 -51.99 7.26
C ASN A 895 9.66 -51.80 7.62
N VAL A 896 10.35 -52.86 8.06
CA VAL A 896 11.81 -52.86 8.33
C VAL A 896 12.56 -53.72 7.33
N VAL A 897 13.55 -53.11 6.68
CA VAL A 897 14.54 -53.79 5.85
C VAL A 897 15.70 -54.28 6.75
N LYS A 898 15.93 -55.60 6.76
CA LYS A 898 17.07 -56.24 7.45
C LYS A 898 18.32 -56.35 6.57
N TYR A 899 19.48 -56.01 7.14
CA TYR A 899 20.83 -56.27 6.60
C TYR A 899 21.69 -57.17 7.50
N ASP A 900 21.13 -57.61 8.63
CA ASP A 900 21.69 -58.59 9.56
C ASP A 900 20.80 -59.84 9.64
N GLY A 901 21.25 -60.86 10.38
CA GLY A 901 20.46 -62.06 10.66
C GLY A 901 19.35 -61.81 11.69
N ASP A 902 18.62 -62.87 12.04
CA ASP A 902 17.55 -62.81 13.03
C ASP A 902 18.06 -62.41 14.41
N ASP A 903 17.32 -61.53 15.07
CA ASP A 903 17.63 -60.93 16.37
C ASP A 903 16.36 -60.80 17.22
N THR A 904 16.01 -61.89 17.91
CA THR A 904 14.79 -61.99 18.72
C THR A 904 14.98 -61.65 20.19
N TYR A 905 16.22 -61.45 20.65
CA TYR A 905 16.54 -61.36 22.08
C TYR A 905 16.89 -59.93 22.51
N LEU A 906 15.98 -59.30 23.24
CA LEU A 906 16.17 -58.01 23.90
C LEU A 906 15.64 -58.09 25.33
N VAL A 907 16.52 -57.92 26.32
CA VAL A 907 16.17 -57.94 27.75
C VAL A 907 16.72 -56.70 28.43
N ILE A 908 15.87 -56.08 29.23
CA ILE A 908 16.13 -54.83 29.94
C ILE A 908 16.21 -55.09 31.45
N ALA A 909 16.98 -54.28 32.17
CA ALA A 909 16.99 -54.27 33.62
C ALA A 909 16.93 -52.83 34.17
N ALA A 910 16.60 -52.72 35.45
CA ALA A 910 16.66 -51.47 36.19
C ALA A 910 18.11 -50.95 36.32
N ASP A 911 18.28 -49.63 36.30
CA ASP A 911 19.54 -48.95 36.66
C ASP A 911 19.25 -47.62 37.39
N LYS A 912 20.29 -46.80 37.61
CA LYS A 912 20.18 -45.47 38.18
C LYS A 912 19.20 -44.63 37.36
N GLY A 913 18.25 -44.01 38.04
CA GLY A 913 17.22 -43.15 37.45
C GLY A 913 16.03 -43.90 36.83
N THR A 914 16.06 -45.25 36.80
CA THR A 914 14.99 -46.10 36.22
C THR A 914 14.60 -47.25 37.15
N ALA A 915 15.00 -47.20 38.42
CA ALA A 915 14.89 -48.31 39.37
C ALA A 915 13.46 -48.88 39.52
N THR A 916 12.44 -48.04 39.39
CA THR A 916 11.02 -48.41 39.50
C THR A 916 10.32 -48.62 38.16
N PHE A 917 11.06 -48.61 37.03
CA PHE A 917 10.46 -48.57 35.69
C PHE A 917 10.26 -49.96 35.05
N SER A 918 10.61 -51.06 35.73
CA SER A 918 10.50 -52.41 35.16
C SER A 918 9.06 -52.77 34.73
N ASP A 919 8.05 -52.40 35.51
CA ASP A 919 6.64 -52.63 35.13
C ASP A 919 6.23 -51.79 33.90
N ILE A 920 6.78 -50.58 33.75
CA ILE A 920 6.56 -49.73 32.57
C ILE A 920 7.17 -50.42 31.34
N ALA A 921 8.38 -50.99 31.47
CA ALA A 921 9.04 -51.67 30.38
C ALA A 921 8.30 -52.94 29.93
N ASN A 922 7.83 -53.75 30.88
CA ASN A 922 6.99 -54.91 30.59
C ASN A 922 5.65 -54.52 29.96
N GLY A 923 5.06 -53.40 30.39
CA GLY A 923 3.86 -52.84 29.76
C GLY A 923 4.09 -52.48 28.28
N VAL A 924 5.20 -51.81 27.96
CA VAL A 924 5.56 -51.51 26.56
C VAL A 924 5.83 -52.79 25.77
N ALA A 925 6.52 -53.79 26.33
CA ALA A 925 6.72 -55.08 25.65
C ALA A 925 5.40 -55.81 25.35
N ALA A 926 4.40 -55.69 26.23
CA ALA A 926 3.07 -56.25 26.02
C ALA A 926 2.32 -55.53 24.87
N GLU A 927 2.48 -54.21 24.71
CA GLU A 927 1.94 -53.46 23.55
C GLU A 927 2.43 -54.07 22.22
N TYR A 928 3.68 -54.54 22.18
CA TYR A 928 4.32 -55.18 21.02
C TYR A 928 4.06 -56.69 20.93
N ARG A 929 3.36 -57.27 21.92
CA ARG A 929 3.22 -58.74 22.09
C ARG A 929 4.57 -59.45 22.04
N PHE A 930 5.60 -58.83 22.62
CA PHE A 930 6.96 -59.36 22.57
C PHE A 930 7.05 -60.65 23.39
N TRP A 931 7.68 -61.68 22.84
CA TRP A 931 7.60 -63.05 23.33
C TRP A 931 8.11 -63.27 24.76
N LEU A 932 9.00 -62.41 25.25
CA LEU A 932 9.50 -62.46 26.63
C LEU A 932 8.45 -61.99 27.66
N GLY A 933 7.38 -61.30 27.25
CA GLY A 933 6.31 -60.87 28.14
C GLY A 933 6.80 -60.12 29.38
N ASP A 934 6.42 -60.60 30.56
CA ASP A 934 6.82 -60.07 31.87
C ASP A 934 8.29 -60.34 32.24
N ALA A 935 8.98 -61.21 31.48
CA ALA A 935 10.42 -61.43 31.59
C ALA A 935 11.25 -60.47 30.73
N PHE A 936 10.64 -59.55 29.98
CA PHE A 936 11.35 -58.54 29.20
C PHE A 936 12.21 -57.62 30.07
N ALA A 937 11.68 -57.17 31.21
CA ALA A 937 12.37 -56.39 32.21
C ALA A 937 12.38 -57.08 33.57
N SER A 938 13.58 -57.37 34.09
CA SER A 938 13.74 -58.02 35.40
C SER A 938 13.52 -57.04 36.57
N GLY A 939 12.84 -57.47 37.63
CA GLY A 939 12.69 -56.71 38.88
C GLY A 939 11.41 -55.86 39.00
N GLY A 940 10.39 -56.14 38.16
CA GLY A 940 9.05 -55.58 38.34
C GLY A 940 8.23 -56.31 39.41
N SER A 941 6.95 -55.97 39.52
CA SER A 941 5.98 -56.52 40.48
C SER A 941 5.84 -58.05 40.47
N ALA A 942 6.13 -58.70 39.33
CA ALA A 942 6.10 -60.16 39.15
C ALA A 942 7.45 -60.87 39.44
N GLY A 943 8.53 -60.13 39.71
CA GLY A 943 9.89 -60.66 39.88
C GLY A 943 10.40 -60.66 41.33
N TYR A 944 11.62 -61.19 41.54
CA TYR A 944 12.30 -61.12 42.83
C TYR A 944 12.87 -59.72 43.09
N ASP A 945 12.47 -59.10 44.18
CA ASP A 945 13.05 -57.83 44.65
C ASP A 945 14.46 -58.09 45.19
N HIS A 946 15.46 -57.78 44.35
CA HIS A 946 16.88 -57.98 44.66
C HIS A 946 17.34 -57.24 45.91
N LYS A 947 16.72 -56.10 46.21
CA LYS A 947 17.04 -55.26 47.35
C LYS A 947 16.38 -55.82 48.61
N LYS A 948 15.07 -56.04 48.61
CA LYS A 948 14.32 -56.65 49.73
C LYS A 948 14.88 -58.02 50.13
N MET A 949 15.34 -58.81 49.17
CA MET A 949 15.93 -60.12 49.44
C MET A 949 17.42 -60.07 49.83
N GLY A 950 18.08 -58.91 49.69
CA GLY A 950 19.49 -58.69 50.01
C GLY A 950 20.42 -59.55 49.16
N ILE A 951 20.08 -59.81 47.89
CA ILE A 951 20.78 -60.79 47.06
C ILE A 951 22.25 -60.39 46.88
N THR A 952 22.52 -59.11 46.63
CA THR A 952 23.88 -58.61 46.41
C THR A 952 24.70 -58.65 47.71
N ALA A 953 24.16 -58.14 48.82
CA ALA A 953 24.83 -58.18 50.12
C ALA A 953 25.11 -59.62 50.59
N LYS A 954 24.16 -60.54 50.43
CA LYS A 954 24.34 -61.96 50.77
C LYS A 954 25.39 -62.63 49.88
N GLY A 955 25.33 -62.40 48.56
CA GLY A 955 26.32 -62.95 47.63
C GLY A 955 27.74 -62.43 47.90
N ALA A 956 27.87 -61.14 48.22
CA ALA A 956 29.13 -60.56 48.66
C ALA A 956 29.61 -61.21 49.97
N TRP A 957 28.72 -61.43 50.94
CA TRP A 957 29.05 -62.08 52.21
C TRP A 957 29.48 -63.54 52.07
N GLU A 958 28.84 -64.33 51.18
CA GLU A 958 29.33 -65.67 50.85
C GLU A 958 30.74 -65.64 50.23
N SER A 959 31.01 -64.64 49.39
CA SER A 959 32.35 -64.46 48.81
C SER A 959 33.39 -64.11 49.86
N VAL A 960 33.04 -63.25 50.83
CA VAL A 960 33.87 -62.93 52.01
C VAL A 960 34.14 -64.20 52.83
N LYS A 961 33.10 -64.97 53.18
CA LYS A 961 33.24 -66.26 53.90
C LYS A 961 34.20 -67.20 53.18
N ARG A 962 34.07 -67.33 51.86
CA ARG A 962 34.95 -68.18 51.05
C ARG A 962 36.40 -67.69 51.08
N ASN A 963 36.62 -66.39 50.91
CA ASN A 963 37.96 -65.80 50.89
C ASN A 963 38.69 -65.97 52.24
N PHE A 964 38.04 -65.64 53.36
CA PHE A 964 38.62 -65.84 54.69
C PHE A 964 38.87 -67.32 55.01
N ARG A 965 38.00 -68.23 54.55
CA ARG A 965 38.22 -69.67 54.67
C ARG A 965 39.47 -70.14 53.91
N GLU A 966 39.74 -69.59 52.73
CA GLU A 966 40.98 -69.87 51.96
C GLU A 966 42.23 -69.32 52.66
N LEU A 967 42.09 -68.26 53.45
CA LEU A 967 43.14 -67.71 54.31
C LEU A 967 43.25 -68.41 55.68
N GLY A 968 42.45 -69.46 55.93
CA GLY A 968 42.46 -70.22 57.18
C GLY A 968 41.80 -69.50 58.39
N VAL A 969 41.05 -68.43 58.14
CA VAL A 969 40.39 -67.62 59.18
C VAL A 969 38.90 -67.97 59.25
N ASP A 970 38.43 -68.41 60.41
CA ASP A 970 37.00 -68.69 60.64
C ASP A 970 36.29 -67.45 61.17
N ILE A 971 35.73 -66.66 60.27
CA ILE A 971 35.00 -65.43 60.59
C ILE A 971 33.65 -65.65 61.30
N GLN A 972 33.25 -66.90 61.55
CA GLN A 972 32.11 -67.20 62.43
C GLN A 972 32.54 -67.39 63.89
N ARG A 973 33.84 -67.51 64.15
CA ARG A 973 34.41 -67.77 65.49
C ARG A 973 35.50 -66.77 65.89
N GLN A 974 36.06 -66.03 64.94
CA GLN A 974 37.13 -65.07 65.14
C GLN A 974 36.63 -63.66 64.80
N ASP A 975 36.98 -62.70 65.66
CA ASP A 975 36.62 -61.30 65.45
C ASP A 975 37.34 -60.73 64.23
N PHE A 976 36.60 -59.99 63.42
CA PHE A 976 37.12 -59.22 62.29
C PHE A 976 36.32 -57.93 62.15
N ARG A 977 36.89 -56.95 61.44
CA ARG A 977 36.27 -55.63 61.24
C ARG A 977 35.73 -55.52 59.81
N VAL A 978 34.54 -54.95 59.69
CA VAL A 978 33.89 -54.63 58.42
C VAL A 978 33.64 -53.13 58.40
N ILE A 979 33.97 -52.47 57.28
CA ILE A 979 33.62 -51.08 57.04
C ILE A 979 32.48 -51.09 56.02
N GLY A 980 31.27 -50.74 56.47
CA GLY A 980 30.12 -50.61 55.59
C GLY A 980 30.11 -49.24 54.92
N ILE A 981 30.02 -49.21 53.60
CA ILE A 981 30.00 -47.98 52.79
C ILE A 981 28.72 -47.84 51.96
N GLY A 982 27.73 -48.71 52.17
CA GLY A 982 26.48 -48.74 51.41
C GLY A 982 25.20 -48.79 52.26
N ASP A 983 24.07 -48.98 51.58
CA ASP A 983 22.75 -49.12 52.19
C ASP A 983 22.59 -50.53 52.77
N MET A 984 22.40 -50.61 54.10
CA MET A 984 22.26 -51.85 54.87
C MET A 984 21.05 -52.71 54.46
N SER A 985 20.16 -52.19 53.60
CA SER A 985 18.99 -52.90 53.09
C SER A 985 19.24 -53.81 51.88
N GLY A 986 20.47 -53.93 51.35
CA GLY A 986 20.82 -55.10 50.52
C GLY A 986 21.66 -54.90 49.26
N ASP A 987 22.03 -53.67 48.88
CA ASP A 987 22.69 -53.43 47.59
C ASP A 987 24.22 -53.51 47.64
N VAL A 988 24.89 -53.07 48.70
CA VAL A 988 26.32 -53.31 49.01
C VAL A 988 26.54 -52.97 50.50
N PHE A 989 27.38 -53.74 51.21
CA PHE A 989 27.80 -53.47 52.60
C PHE A 989 28.46 -52.10 52.76
#